data_AF-A0A8H7WK05-F1
#
_entry.id   AF-A0A8H7WK05-F1
#
_cell.length_a   1.000
_cell.length_b   1.000
_cell.length_c   1.000
_cell.angle_alpha   90.00
_cell.angle_beta   90.00
_cell.angle_gamma   90.00
#
_symmetry.space_group_name_H-M   'P 1'
#
loop_
_entity.id
_entity.type
_entity.pdbx_description
1 polymer ?
#
loop_
_entity_poly.entity_id
_entity_poly.type
_entity_poly.pdbx_seq_one_letter_code
_entity_poly.pdbx_strand_id
1 'polypeptide(L)'
;MHHCQLTYLLLLGFSTATSTHLLPKRNFLDATNATSRRWNIDYDGPRGNWVGMGDSFSAGPGAGNQIDGPCKRNDKGYPAILQDDWPNGDAHTLKFISCSGAKIPDTMEKQLPQIDSSLKYATLSISGNDIGFSKILQSCIAGIPLTRNCDTLLAEARTKLYSQELYDGYPEVVDGVLSRSGWQADGANRVMIYQTAYPAFFDALTPQCNSISFNPLIDGSPLLTSALREKMNSIQAELNTMIAFWIANVNVKYSDTFSPIIYVDQDEDYTQHRFCNKDTTEPVFNNPNCWFFPIRGAGNPPTVSDYDAVDPGTCEAAAGDDFRALWICGMVRQKQIDPDFDLTQTVPFEWIAKIFHPTIPGHTAVAKAVKSAMAFELYRSGVQNLKILAAGDSITFGYRSSDGNGGYRRTLDNLLTESVYNIEWYGTQNAGGRLRHEGYSGYKIQELEQRLLQSGSLTNDLNLVLLMVGTNDINEGAAPATAAAYLSQMIQTIHSRAPDAMIHIGNLIPMGASKTPIFPLESKQRAVMEYNSYIRELVNQGRTDGLRIAVVHSSVDQYSRADDLHPNDRGYEKMGHDWFEAIQRVNQKGLIKDAPFAADQACATNPVWYPQGEIANGAGLGKDLQANVNCGDIPDTPGKCSCGTGIDTSEPGDYEVTLTGGSCTDMSYENIQAVHFADLDGDGRAEYLWVDAKGAVRAFYNQGSASPPQSQDGSKVSWWDAGTIATGVGARRQEVHFADINGDGRHDYIWVHPEGSIEVWINQGQVAGGKTPANVGWWPQGIVATGTGSPGSRIKFADLNGDGKADYLIIDDIGGVDVYLNLGPKANTDPNGGQVEWWPQKKTATGVGGNRLQTNFGDMNGDGRDDYLWLQDSGAVRLWQNGGSAGNPGERIWIERGEIMTGDGTPGYQILFADLNGDGRVEYLKVDPNTSAVSAYQNACHS
;
A
#
# COMPACT_ATOMS: atom_id res chain seq x y z
N MET A 1 -44.62 55.69 9.21
CA MET A 1 -44.53 55.56 10.69
C MET A 1 -44.36 54.09 11.02
N HIS A 2 -43.65 53.80 12.11
CA HIS A 2 -43.19 52.46 12.51
C HIS A 2 -44.26 51.35 12.60
N HIS A 3 -43.74 50.14 12.38
CA HIS A 3 -43.95 48.89 13.12
C HIS A 3 -45.08 47.90 12.78
N CYS A 4 -44.59 46.64 12.76
CA CYS A 4 -45.17 45.36 13.17
C CYS A 4 -46.14 44.59 12.26
N GLN A 5 -45.57 43.52 11.70
CA GLN A 5 -45.85 42.09 11.97
C GLN A 5 -47.31 41.62 12.04
N LEU A 6 -47.68 40.43 11.57
CA LEU A 6 -47.09 39.39 10.73
C LEU A 6 -48.28 38.45 10.41
N THR A 7 -48.14 37.63 9.36
CA THR A 7 -48.77 36.29 9.17
C THR A 7 -49.96 36.16 8.20
N TYR A 8 -49.60 35.65 7.01
CA TYR A 8 -50.21 34.65 6.13
C TYR A 8 -51.71 34.62 5.80
N LEU A 9 -51.96 34.70 4.49
CA LEU A 9 -53.04 33.99 3.79
C LEU A 9 -52.43 33.08 2.70
N LEU A 10 -52.90 31.83 2.69
CA LEU A 10 -52.65 30.81 1.67
C LEU A 10 -53.67 30.96 0.53
N LEU A 11 -53.25 30.67 -0.72
CA LEU A 11 -53.90 29.72 -1.65
C LEU A 11 -53.15 29.63 -3.00
N LEU A 12 -52.53 28.46 -3.22
CA LEU A 12 -52.38 27.60 -4.42
C LEU A 12 -52.53 28.24 -5.83
N GLY A 13 -51.71 27.96 -6.86
CA GLY A 13 -50.59 27.04 -7.03
C GLY A 13 -50.14 26.99 -8.50
N PHE A 14 -48.89 26.59 -8.76
CA PHE A 14 -48.39 26.00 -10.01
C PHE A 14 -47.12 25.20 -9.68
N SER A 15 -47.06 23.97 -10.17
CA SER A 15 -46.03 22.98 -9.88
C SER A 15 -44.83 23.16 -10.83
N THR A 16 -43.68 23.55 -10.28
CA THR A 16 -42.35 23.24 -10.83
C THR A 16 -41.52 22.66 -9.68
N ALA A 17 -41.32 21.35 -9.69
CA ALA A 17 -40.45 20.67 -8.74
C ALA A 17 -38.98 20.93 -9.10
N THR A 18 -38.44 22.04 -8.63
CA THR A 18 -37.01 22.17 -8.34
C THR A 18 -36.79 21.60 -6.94
N SER A 19 -36.39 20.33 -6.83
CA SER A 19 -35.85 19.79 -5.59
C SER A 19 -34.38 20.20 -5.50
N THR A 20 -34.11 21.29 -4.80
CA THR A 20 -32.81 21.54 -4.19
C THR A 20 -32.65 20.54 -3.03
N HIS A 21 -32.07 19.37 -3.31
CA HIS A 21 -31.61 18.47 -2.25
C HIS A 21 -30.35 19.05 -1.59
N LEU A 22 -30.56 19.91 -0.60
CA LEU A 22 -29.61 20.08 0.50
C LEU A 22 -29.51 18.72 1.22
N LEU A 23 -28.36 18.06 1.06
CA LEU A 23 -28.01 16.85 1.80
C LEU A 23 -27.99 17.16 3.30
N PRO A 24 -28.62 16.34 4.17
CA PRO A 24 -28.55 16.54 5.60
C PRO A 24 -27.13 16.23 6.10
N LYS A 25 -26.57 17.11 6.93
CA LYS A 25 -25.41 16.79 7.78
C LYS A 25 -25.77 15.55 8.61
N ARG A 26 -25.14 14.41 8.31
CA ARG A 26 -25.20 13.20 9.13
C ARG A 26 -23.86 13.01 9.82
N ASN A 27 -23.93 12.68 11.11
CA ASN A 27 -22.79 12.46 11.99
C ASN A 27 -21.91 11.31 11.47
N PHE A 28 -20.60 11.55 11.37
CA PHE A 28 -19.58 10.54 11.08
C PHE A 28 -19.24 9.78 12.36
N LEU A 29 -20.11 8.84 12.74
CA LEU A 29 -19.89 7.91 13.86
C LEU A 29 -20.47 6.55 13.47
N ASP A 30 -19.77 5.84 12.58
CA ASP A 30 -19.76 4.37 12.45
C ASP A 30 -18.86 3.98 11.26
N ALA A 31 -17.54 4.13 11.41
CA ALA A 31 -16.55 3.72 10.40
C ALA A 31 -15.69 2.53 10.86
N THR A 32 -15.92 2.00 12.07
CA THR A 32 -15.14 0.90 12.67
C THR A 32 -15.44 -0.48 12.08
N ASN A 33 -16.40 -0.59 11.17
CA ASN A 33 -16.76 -1.84 10.47
C ASN A 33 -16.52 -1.80 8.95
N ALA A 34 -15.90 -0.73 8.43
CA ALA A 34 -15.79 -0.53 6.97
C ALA A 34 -14.41 -0.88 6.39
N THR A 35 -13.34 -0.90 7.20
CA THR A 35 -11.99 -1.29 6.73
C THR A 35 -11.79 -2.81 6.71
N SER A 36 -12.48 -3.57 7.57
CA SER A 36 -12.48 -5.05 7.56
C SER A 36 -13.58 -5.67 6.68
N ARG A 37 -14.34 -4.83 5.95
CA ARG A 37 -15.32 -5.28 4.95
C ARG A 37 -14.98 -4.78 3.56
N ARG A 38 -13.71 -4.59 3.23
CA ARG A 38 -13.23 -4.70 1.85
C ARG A 38 -12.57 -6.08 1.78
N TRP A 39 -13.20 -7.00 1.05
CA TRP A 39 -12.58 -8.23 0.53
C TRP A 39 -12.38 -9.47 1.41
N ASN A 40 -13.40 -9.95 2.13
CA ASN A 40 -13.41 -11.37 2.50
C ASN A 40 -13.61 -12.22 1.21
N ILE A 41 -12.51 -12.53 0.49
CA ILE A 41 -12.50 -13.37 -0.72
C ILE A 41 -11.66 -14.59 -0.39
N ASP A 42 -12.34 -15.73 -0.19
CA ASP A 42 -11.73 -17.05 -0.19
C ASP A 42 -10.81 -17.21 -1.41
N TYR A 43 -9.70 -17.93 -1.25
CA TYR A 43 -8.68 -18.23 -2.28
C TYR A 43 -9.25 -18.77 -3.63
N ASP A 44 -10.52 -19.17 -3.64
CA ASP A 44 -11.29 -19.71 -4.76
C ASP A 44 -11.94 -18.64 -5.66
N GLY A 45 -11.88 -17.35 -5.31
CA GLY A 45 -12.70 -16.29 -5.91
C GLY A 45 -14.12 -16.26 -5.30
N PRO A 46 -14.90 -15.17 -5.48
CA PRO A 46 -16.27 -15.12 -5.00
C PRO A 46 -17.07 -16.31 -5.58
N ARG A 47 -17.57 -17.20 -4.71
CA ARG A 47 -18.46 -18.31 -5.13
C ARG A 47 -19.80 -17.74 -5.59
N GLY A 48 -20.37 -18.32 -6.66
CA GLY A 48 -21.70 -17.97 -7.15
C GLY A 48 -21.77 -17.61 -8.63
N ASN A 49 -22.95 -17.11 -9.03
CA ASN A 49 -23.24 -16.79 -10.43
C ASN A 49 -22.52 -15.50 -10.83
N TRP A 50 -21.95 -15.50 -12.03
CA TRP A 50 -21.26 -14.33 -12.57
C TRP A 50 -21.51 -14.21 -14.06
N VAL A 51 -21.20 -13.04 -14.61
CA VAL A 51 -21.47 -12.72 -16.01
C VAL A 51 -20.20 -12.27 -16.72
N GLY A 52 -19.92 -12.92 -17.85
CA GLY A 52 -18.95 -12.43 -18.82
C GLY A 52 -19.70 -11.64 -19.88
N MET A 53 -19.51 -10.31 -19.91
CA MET A 53 -20.22 -9.41 -20.81
C MET A 53 -19.26 -8.47 -21.54
N GLY A 54 -19.81 -7.71 -22.50
CA GLY A 54 -19.06 -6.75 -23.30
C GLY A 54 -18.95 -7.13 -24.78
N ASP A 55 -17.88 -6.68 -25.42
CA ASP A 55 -17.65 -6.76 -26.85
C ASP A 55 -16.80 -7.98 -27.28
N SER A 56 -16.14 -7.88 -28.44
CA SER A 56 -15.35 -8.95 -29.03
C SER A 56 -14.09 -9.30 -28.23
N PHE A 57 -13.50 -8.36 -27.49
CA PHE A 57 -12.36 -8.66 -26.60
C PHE A 57 -12.78 -9.51 -25.40
N SER A 58 -14.08 -9.58 -25.11
CA SER A 58 -14.68 -10.49 -24.14
C SER A 58 -15.21 -11.78 -24.78
N ALA A 59 -15.83 -11.70 -25.96
CA ALA A 59 -16.35 -12.87 -26.68
C ALA A 59 -15.25 -13.84 -27.17
N GLY A 60 -14.08 -13.30 -27.53
CA GLY A 60 -12.91 -14.06 -27.94
C GLY A 60 -12.99 -14.72 -29.32
N PRO A 61 -13.39 -13.99 -30.39
CA PRO A 61 -13.47 -14.58 -31.72
C PRO A 61 -12.13 -15.17 -32.14
N GLY A 62 -12.14 -16.46 -32.47
CA GLY A 62 -10.95 -17.19 -32.90
C GLY A 62 -10.13 -17.84 -31.79
N ALA A 63 -10.42 -17.55 -30.52
CA ALA A 63 -9.75 -18.18 -29.38
C ALA A 63 -10.44 -19.50 -29.03
N GLY A 64 -9.92 -20.61 -29.54
CA GLY A 64 -10.55 -21.94 -29.36
C GLY A 64 -11.73 -22.16 -30.29
N ASN A 65 -12.66 -23.05 -29.92
CA ASN A 65 -13.83 -23.40 -30.71
C ASN A 65 -14.96 -22.40 -30.51
N GLN A 66 -15.69 -22.12 -31.58
CA GLN A 66 -16.87 -21.26 -31.50
C GLN A 66 -18.02 -21.99 -30.80
N ILE A 67 -18.59 -21.35 -29.77
CA ILE A 67 -19.73 -21.87 -28.99
C ILE A 67 -21.03 -21.12 -29.30
N ASP A 68 -20.95 -19.88 -29.80
CA ASP A 68 -22.10 -19.09 -30.26
C ASP A 68 -21.77 -18.42 -31.61
N GLY A 69 -22.50 -18.85 -32.65
CA GLY A 69 -22.41 -18.37 -34.03
C GLY A 69 -22.60 -16.85 -34.17
N PRO A 70 -23.81 -16.33 -33.87
CA PRO A 70 -24.15 -14.90 -33.97
C PRO A 70 -23.23 -13.95 -33.19
N CYS A 71 -22.93 -14.25 -31.91
CA CYS A 71 -22.13 -13.35 -31.07
C CYS A 71 -20.61 -13.60 -31.16
N LYS A 72 -20.17 -14.59 -31.95
CA LYS A 72 -18.77 -14.98 -32.10
C LYS A 72 -18.08 -15.27 -30.77
N ARG A 73 -18.79 -15.94 -29.84
CA ARG A 73 -18.22 -16.39 -28.57
C ARG A 73 -17.44 -17.68 -28.78
N ASN A 74 -16.25 -17.76 -28.21
CA ASN A 74 -15.45 -18.98 -28.25
C ASN A 74 -15.11 -19.49 -26.84
N ASP A 75 -14.86 -20.80 -26.74
CA ASP A 75 -14.57 -21.53 -25.49
C ASP A 75 -13.21 -21.20 -24.85
N LYS A 76 -12.36 -20.39 -25.51
CA LYS A 76 -11.12 -19.84 -24.95
C LYS A 76 -11.07 -18.30 -25.00
N GLY A 77 -12.22 -17.64 -25.04
CA GLY A 77 -12.31 -16.24 -24.61
C GLY A 77 -12.02 -16.09 -23.11
N TYR A 78 -11.57 -14.92 -22.65
CA TYR A 78 -11.11 -14.77 -21.26
C TYR A 78 -12.18 -15.13 -20.21
N PRO A 79 -13.51 -14.89 -20.41
CA PRO A 79 -14.51 -15.33 -19.44
C PRO A 79 -14.59 -16.86 -19.35
N ALA A 80 -14.47 -17.57 -20.48
CA ALA A 80 -14.47 -19.02 -20.50
C ALA A 80 -13.20 -19.59 -19.82
N ILE A 81 -12.04 -18.98 -20.07
CA ILE A 81 -10.79 -19.36 -19.37
C ILE A 81 -10.92 -19.15 -17.85
N LEU A 82 -11.46 -18.01 -17.42
CA LEU A 82 -11.73 -17.76 -15.99
C LEU A 82 -12.62 -18.84 -15.37
N GLN A 83 -13.67 -19.26 -16.07
CA GLN A 83 -14.55 -20.35 -15.63
C GLN A 83 -13.82 -21.69 -15.50
N ASP A 84 -12.94 -22.00 -16.45
CA ASP A 84 -12.14 -23.24 -16.45
C ASP A 84 -11.06 -23.25 -15.35
N ASP A 85 -10.50 -22.08 -15.02
CA ASP A 85 -9.37 -21.91 -14.09
C ASP A 85 -9.76 -21.86 -12.60
N TRP A 86 -11.05 -21.96 -12.26
CA TRP A 86 -11.49 -21.96 -10.86
C TRP A 86 -11.35 -23.35 -10.21
N PRO A 87 -10.75 -23.42 -9.01
CA PRO A 87 -10.43 -24.68 -8.34
C PRO A 87 -11.66 -25.53 -7.95
N ASN A 88 -12.87 -24.95 -7.95
CA ASN A 88 -14.12 -25.60 -7.58
C ASN A 88 -15.21 -25.44 -8.65
N GLY A 89 -14.89 -25.67 -9.92
CA GLY A 89 -15.71 -25.43 -11.13
C GLY A 89 -17.24 -25.31 -10.99
N ASP A 90 -17.93 -26.23 -10.29
CA ASP A 90 -19.39 -26.21 -10.10
C ASP A 90 -19.91 -25.12 -9.14
N ALA A 91 -19.05 -24.54 -8.30
CA ALA A 91 -19.39 -23.48 -7.35
C ALA A 91 -19.48 -22.08 -7.99
N HIS A 92 -19.08 -21.95 -9.25
CA HIS A 92 -19.11 -20.71 -10.02
C HIS A 92 -19.80 -20.97 -11.35
N THR A 93 -20.87 -20.24 -11.65
CA THR A 93 -21.63 -20.46 -12.89
C THR A 93 -21.54 -19.21 -13.78
N LEU A 94 -20.82 -19.35 -14.90
CA LEU A 94 -20.70 -18.32 -15.93
C LEU A 94 -21.99 -18.19 -16.75
N LYS A 95 -22.52 -16.99 -16.78
CA LYS A 95 -23.44 -16.51 -17.82
C LYS A 95 -22.64 -15.76 -18.89
N PHE A 96 -22.28 -16.44 -19.97
CA PHE A 96 -21.45 -15.86 -21.03
C PHE A 96 -22.31 -15.15 -22.09
N ILE A 97 -22.40 -13.82 -22.01
CA ILE A 97 -23.31 -13.00 -22.83
C ILE A 97 -22.60 -11.94 -23.69
N SER A 98 -21.27 -11.88 -23.65
CA SER A 98 -20.47 -11.00 -24.52
C SER A 98 -20.82 -11.17 -25.99
N CYS A 99 -20.71 -10.12 -26.78
CA CYS A 99 -21.09 -10.19 -28.20
C CYS A 99 -20.15 -9.35 -29.05
N SER A 100 -19.54 -9.96 -30.06
CA SER A 100 -18.65 -9.27 -30.98
C SER A 100 -19.38 -8.12 -31.68
N GLY A 101 -18.73 -6.95 -31.75
CA GLY A 101 -19.31 -5.73 -32.32
C GLY A 101 -20.24 -4.94 -31.40
N ALA A 102 -20.49 -5.41 -30.16
CA ALA A 102 -21.34 -4.70 -29.22
C ALA A 102 -20.80 -3.29 -28.90
N LYS A 103 -21.71 -2.32 -28.96
CA LYS A 103 -21.54 -0.95 -28.46
C LYS A 103 -22.24 -0.79 -27.11
N ILE A 104 -22.09 0.37 -26.47
CA ILE A 104 -22.80 0.69 -25.23
C ILE A 104 -24.33 0.50 -25.39
N PRO A 105 -25.01 1.05 -26.44
CA PRO A 105 -26.44 0.82 -26.65
C PRO A 105 -26.82 -0.67 -26.80
N ASP A 106 -26.02 -1.45 -27.54
CA ASP A 106 -26.25 -2.89 -27.68
C ASP A 106 -26.13 -3.63 -26.35
N THR A 107 -25.18 -3.22 -25.52
CA THR A 107 -24.97 -3.81 -24.19
C THR A 107 -26.19 -3.54 -23.31
N MET A 108 -26.73 -2.33 -23.36
CA MET A 108 -27.94 -1.96 -22.62
C MET A 108 -29.19 -2.70 -23.10
N GLU A 109 -29.38 -2.79 -24.41
CA GLU A 109 -30.58 -3.39 -25.00
C GLU A 109 -30.56 -4.93 -24.94
N LYS A 110 -29.40 -5.55 -25.19
CA LYS A 110 -29.30 -6.99 -25.46
C LYS A 110 -28.61 -7.79 -24.35
N GLN A 111 -27.68 -7.19 -23.61
CA GLN A 111 -26.92 -7.91 -22.57
C GLN A 111 -27.51 -7.68 -21.17
N LEU A 112 -27.82 -6.43 -20.79
CA LEU A 112 -28.36 -6.13 -19.45
C LEU A 112 -29.65 -6.87 -19.09
N PRO A 113 -30.64 -7.09 -19.99
CA PRO A 113 -31.86 -7.83 -19.64
C PRO A 113 -31.62 -9.29 -19.24
N GLN A 114 -30.41 -9.80 -19.49
CA GLN A 114 -30.01 -11.15 -19.10
C GLN A 114 -29.40 -11.19 -17.70
N ILE A 115 -29.26 -10.09 -16.98
CA ILE A 115 -28.74 -10.06 -15.61
C ILE A 115 -29.90 -10.18 -14.61
N ASP A 116 -29.70 -10.99 -13.56
CA ASP A 116 -30.64 -11.17 -12.47
C ASP A 116 -29.97 -11.03 -11.10
N SER A 117 -30.77 -11.09 -10.03
CA SER A 117 -30.34 -10.83 -8.65
C SER A 117 -29.44 -11.91 -8.04
N SER A 118 -29.17 -13.01 -8.76
CA SER A 118 -28.23 -14.04 -8.29
C SER A 118 -26.76 -13.67 -8.55
N LEU A 119 -26.51 -12.63 -9.36
CA LEU A 119 -25.18 -12.19 -9.76
C LEU A 119 -24.31 -11.77 -8.56
N LYS A 120 -23.06 -12.23 -8.55
CA LYS A 120 -22.03 -11.86 -7.56
C LYS A 120 -20.93 -10.98 -8.14
N TYR A 121 -20.62 -11.13 -9.42
CA TYR A 121 -19.64 -10.29 -10.11
C TYR A 121 -19.83 -10.34 -11.62
N ALA A 122 -19.26 -9.36 -12.31
CA ALA A 122 -19.27 -9.21 -13.76
C ALA A 122 -17.86 -8.89 -14.27
N THR A 123 -17.53 -9.39 -15.45
CA THR A 123 -16.40 -8.87 -16.24
C THR A 123 -16.93 -8.11 -17.44
N LEU A 124 -16.31 -6.97 -17.76
CA LEU A 124 -16.77 -6.08 -18.83
C LEU A 124 -15.60 -5.61 -19.69
N SER A 125 -15.77 -5.69 -21.01
CA SER A 125 -14.92 -5.03 -22.00
C SER A 125 -15.83 -4.31 -22.99
N ILE A 126 -15.80 -2.99 -23.06
CA ILE A 126 -16.74 -2.22 -23.90
C ILE A 126 -16.12 -0.88 -24.31
N SER A 127 -16.73 -0.18 -25.27
CA SER A 127 -16.35 1.14 -25.81
C SER A 127 -15.44 1.15 -27.05
N GLY A 128 -14.75 0.06 -27.41
CA GLY A 128 -13.89 0.03 -28.61
C GLY A 128 -14.68 0.20 -29.92
N ASN A 129 -15.86 -0.44 -30.00
CA ASN A 129 -16.74 -0.33 -31.17
C ASN A 129 -17.43 1.03 -31.27
N ASP A 130 -17.69 1.69 -30.14
CA ASP A 130 -18.39 2.97 -30.11
C ASP A 130 -17.56 4.09 -30.78
N ILE A 131 -16.24 4.10 -30.56
CA ILE A 131 -15.32 5.03 -31.22
C ILE A 131 -15.02 4.65 -32.68
N GLY A 132 -15.46 3.46 -33.14
CA GLY A 132 -15.29 3.00 -34.51
C GLY A 132 -13.90 2.43 -34.81
N PHE A 133 -13.25 1.80 -33.82
CA PHE A 133 -11.89 1.28 -33.96
C PHE A 133 -11.70 0.30 -35.13
N SER A 134 -12.72 -0.52 -35.43
CA SER A 134 -12.69 -1.43 -36.58
C SER A 134 -12.49 -0.71 -37.92
N LYS A 135 -13.05 0.49 -38.09
CA LYS A 135 -12.87 1.33 -39.30
C LYS A 135 -11.46 1.90 -39.38
N ILE A 136 -10.90 2.28 -38.23
CA ILE A 136 -9.52 2.76 -38.14
C ILE A 136 -8.56 1.65 -38.60
N LEU A 137 -8.71 0.42 -38.11
CA LEU A 137 -7.88 -0.71 -38.55
C LEU A 137 -7.93 -0.93 -40.06
N GLN A 138 -9.11 -0.83 -40.66
CA GLN A 138 -9.28 -1.04 -42.11
C GLN A 138 -8.54 0.00 -42.96
N SER A 139 -8.68 1.28 -42.58
CA SER A 139 -8.09 2.39 -43.34
C SER A 139 -6.61 2.56 -43.04
N CYS A 140 -6.23 2.47 -41.77
CA CYS A 140 -4.87 2.75 -41.30
C CYS A 140 -3.91 1.56 -41.46
N ILE A 141 -4.39 0.31 -41.34
CA ILE A 141 -3.53 -0.89 -41.38
C ILE A 141 -3.79 -1.73 -42.61
N ALA A 142 -5.06 -2.09 -42.87
CA ALA A 142 -5.39 -3.03 -43.94
C ALA A 142 -5.32 -2.41 -45.34
N GLY A 143 -5.19 -1.09 -45.47
CA GLY A 143 -5.09 -0.41 -46.76
C GLY A 143 -6.33 -0.56 -47.63
N ILE A 144 -7.50 -0.69 -47.00
CA ILE A 144 -8.79 -0.79 -47.70
C ILE A 144 -9.39 0.62 -47.73
N PRO A 145 -9.28 1.35 -48.86
CA PRO A 145 -9.82 2.70 -48.97
C PRO A 145 -11.33 2.63 -49.11
N LEU A 146 -11.99 2.60 -47.94
CA LEU A 146 -13.35 3.09 -47.82
C LEU A 146 -13.34 4.60 -48.03
N THR A 147 -14.50 5.22 -48.18
CA THR A 147 -14.70 6.63 -48.56
C THR A 147 -13.96 7.69 -47.71
N ARG A 148 -13.23 7.32 -46.64
CA ARG A 148 -12.48 8.21 -45.74
C ARG A 148 -11.06 7.69 -45.46
N ASN A 149 -10.10 8.62 -45.35
CA ASN A 149 -8.70 8.31 -45.03
C ASN A 149 -8.46 8.10 -43.53
N CYS A 150 -7.30 7.51 -43.19
CA CYS A 150 -6.91 7.15 -41.83
C CYS A 150 -6.98 8.34 -40.84
N ASP A 151 -6.41 9.49 -41.20
CA ASP A 151 -6.37 10.66 -40.30
C ASP A 151 -7.77 11.20 -39.98
N THR A 152 -8.71 11.14 -40.94
CA THR A 152 -10.12 11.53 -40.72
C THR A 152 -10.79 10.61 -39.70
N LEU A 153 -10.62 9.30 -39.84
CA LEU A 153 -11.22 8.32 -38.92
C LEU A 153 -10.64 8.42 -37.51
N LEU A 154 -9.34 8.69 -37.39
CA LEU A 154 -8.71 8.96 -36.09
C LEU A 154 -9.28 10.23 -35.43
N ALA A 155 -9.50 11.30 -36.19
CA ALA A 155 -10.10 12.52 -35.67
C ALA A 155 -11.58 12.33 -35.24
N GLU A 156 -12.35 11.55 -36.00
CA GLU A 156 -13.71 11.16 -35.64
C GLU A 156 -13.76 10.32 -34.37
N ALA A 157 -12.85 9.35 -34.24
CA ALA A 157 -12.75 8.52 -33.04
C ALA A 157 -12.45 9.37 -31.79
N ARG A 158 -11.51 10.31 -31.87
CA ARG A 158 -11.24 11.28 -30.78
C ARG A 158 -12.45 12.16 -30.47
N THR A 159 -13.16 12.62 -31.50
CA THR A 159 -14.38 13.42 -31.32
C THR A 159 -15.44 12.65 -30.51
N LYS A 160 -15.63 11.37 -30.84
CA LYS A 160 -16.53 10.49 -30.11
C LYS A 160 -16.04 10.18 -28.70
N LEU A 161 -14.75 9.92 -28.55
CA LEU A 161 -14.14 9.58 -27.27
C LEU A 161 -14.41 10.64 -26.19
N TYR A 162 -14.37 11.92 -26.57
CA TYR A 162 -14.66 13.06 -25.69
C TYR A 162 -16.12 13.55 -25.75
N SER A 163 -17.03 12.75 -26.31
CA SER A 163 -18.44 13.13 -26.45
C SER A 163 -19.23 12.90 -25.17
N GLN A 164 -20.28 13.72 -24.98
CA GLN A 164 -21.24 13.56 -23.90
C GLN A 164 -21.97 12.20 -23.96
N GLU A 165 -22.26 11.72 -25.17
CA GLU A 165 -22.97 10.45 -25.40
C GLU A 165 -22.23 9.25 -24.78
N LEU A 166 -20.91 9.15 -24.98
CA LEU A 166 -20.12 8.09 -24.37
C LEU A 166 -20.01 8.24 -22.85
N TYR A 167 -19.85 9.48 -22.39
CA TYR A 167 -19.75 9.75 -20.96
C TYR A 167 -21.03 9.38 -20.21
N ASP A 168 -22.20 9.63 -20.79
CA ASP A 168 -23.49 9.30 -20.17
C ASP A 168 -23.82 7.80 -20.30
N GLY A 169 -23.47 7.20 -21.44
CA GLY A 169 -23.80 5.80 -21.73
C GLY A 169 -23.01 4.77 -20.90
N TYR A 170 -21.74 5.03 -20.57
CA TYR A 170 -20.94 4.09 -19.76
C TYR A 170 -21.51 3.90 -18.33
N PRO A 171 -21.84 4.97 -17.57
CA PRO A 171 -22.58 4.86 -16.32
C PRO A 171 -23.89 4.10 -16.45
N GLU A 172 -24.66 4.25 -17.54
CA GLU A 172 -25.93 3.52 -17.71
C GLU A 172 -25.74 1.99 -17.77
N VAL A 173 -24.67 1.51 -18.42
CA VAL A 173 -24.32 0.08 -18.43
C VAL A 173 -24.02 -0.40 -17.01
N VAL A 174 -23.17 0.33 -16.29
CA VAL A 174 -22.76 0.00 -14.93
C VAL A 174 -23.94 0.02 -13.95
N ASP A 175 -24.69 1.13 -13.93
CA ASP A 175 -25.87 1.34 -13.09
C ASP A 175 -26.94 0.25 -13.43
N GLY A 176 -27.02 -0.16 -14.69
CA GLY A 176 -27.84 -1.27 -15.16
C GLY A 176 -27.45 -2.63 -14.59
N VAL A 177 -26.16 -2.96 -14.54
CA VAL A 177 -25.64 -4.20 -13.91
C VAL A 177 -25.95 -4.20 -12.41
N LEU A 178 -25.63 -3.11 -11.71
CA LEU A 178 -25.80 -3.00 -10.26
C LEU A 178 -27.28 -3.03 -9.86
N SER A 179 -28.14 -2.29 -10.57
CA SER A 179 -29.58 -2.28 -10.28
C SER A 179 -30.25 -3.66 -10.49
N ARG A 180 -29.90 -4.38 -11.56
CA ARG A 180 -30.49 -5.70 -11.87
C ARG A 180 -30.01 -6.83 -10.98
N SER A 181 -28.75 -6.72 -10.55
CA SER A 181 -28.18 -7.67 -9.60
C SER A 181 -28.70 -7.50 -8.18
N GLY A 182 -29.50 -6.45 -7.92
CA GLY A 182 -30.01 -6.15 -6.59
C GLY A 182 -28.92 -5.67 -5.65
N TRP A 183 -27.89 -4.99 -6.17
CA TRP A 183 -26.79 -4.43 -5.39
C TRP A 183 -27.32 -3.49 -4.29
N GLN A 184 -26.70 -3.55 -3.10
CA GLN A 184 -27.08 -2.73 -1.95
C GLN A 184 -25.86 -2.06 -1.33
N ALA A 185 -25.97 -0.74 -1.10
CA ALA A 185 -24.89 0.08 -0.55
C ALA A 185 -24.52 -0.27 0.90
N ASP A 186 -25.44 -0.88 1.65
CA ASP A 186 -25.21 -1.37 3.02
C ASP A 186 -24.38 -2.67 3.07
N GLY A 187 -24.04 -3.23 1.90
CA GLY A 187 -23.24 -4.43 1.76
C GLY A 187 -24.00 -5.73 1.92
N ALA A 188 -25.34 -5.72 2.07
CA ALA A 188 -26.13 -6.95 2.18
C ALA A 188 -26.18 -7.75 0.85
N ASN A 189 -26.01 -7.08 -0.30
CA ASN A 189 -25.70 -7.74 -1.57
C ASN A 189 -24.64 -6.95 -2.34
N ARG A 190 -23.43 -7.52 -2.42
CA ARG A 190 -22.28 -6.90 -3.09
C ARG A 190 -22.05 -7.53 -4.44
N VAL A 191 -21.85 -6.67 -5.43
CA VAL A 191 -21.57 -7.05 -6.82
C VAL A 191 -20.42 -6.20 -7.31
N MET A 192 -19.43 -6.88 -7.89
CA MET A 192 -18.22 -6.30 -8.43
C MET A 192 -18.21 -6.32 -9.95
N ILE A 193 -17.71 -5.27 -10.58
CA ILE A 193 -17.54 -5.17 -12.03
C ILE A 193 -16.05 -4.98 -12.32
N TYR A 194 -15.46 -5.93 -13.04
CA TYR A 194 -14.07 -5.90 -13.46
C TYR A 194 -14.02 -5.45 -14.92
N GLN A 195 -13.77 -4.15 -15.12
CA GLN A 195 -13.66 -3.55 -16.45
C GLN A 195 -12.24 -3.73 -16.98
N THR A 196 -12.06 -4.52 -18.02
CA THR A 196 -10.76 -4.73 -18.66
C THR A 196 -10.41 -3.57 -19.59
N ALA A 197 -9.12 -3.25 -19.64
CA ALA A 197 -8.53 -2.36 -20.64
C ALA A 197 -8.51 -3.01 -22.03
N TYR A 198 -8.01 -2.29 -23.04
CA TYR A 198 -7.56 -2.87 -24.32
C TYR A 198 -6.02 -2.83 -24.40
N PRO A 199 -5.32 -3.90 -24.78
CA PRO A 199 -3.88 -3.85 -24.92
C PRO A 199 -3.46 -3.08 -26.20
N ALA A 200 -2.30 -2.42 -26.17
CA ALA A 200 -1.71 -1.79 -27.36
C ALA A 200 -1.30 -2.83 -28.42
N PHE A 201 -1.40 -2.48 -29.70
CA PHE A 201 -1.23 -3.46 -30.77
C PHE A 201 0.21 -3.60 -31.24
N PHE A 202 1.00 -2.53 -31.13
CA PHE A 202 2.33 -2.47 -31.74
C PHE A 202 3.41 -2.11 -30.73
N ASP A 203 4.59 -2.70 -30.90
CA ASP A 203 5.83 -2.07 -30.44
C ASP A 203 6.15 -0.92 -31.41
N ALA A 204 5.89 0.33 -31.02
CA ALA A 204 5.73 1.43 -31.98
C ALA A 204 7.07 1.96 -32.54
N LEU A 205 8.13 2.01 -31.74
CA LEU A 205 9.40 2.64 -32.16
C LEU A 205 10.41 1.69 -32.81
N THR A 206 10.07 0.41 -32.96
CA THR A 206 11.00 -0.57 -33.51
C THR A 206 11.23 -0.35 -35.02
N PRO A 207 12.45 -0.10 -35.52
CA PRO A 207 12.65 0.39 -36.88
C PRO A 207 12.36 -0.64 -37.98
N GLN A 208 12.44 -1.93 -37.68
CA GLN A 208 12.34 -3.01 -38.66
C GLN A 208 10.94 -3.16 -39.30
N CYS A 209 9.89 -2.59 -38.70
CA CYS A 209 8.53 -2.60 -39.28
C CYS A 209 8.27 -1.44 -40.26
N ASN A 210 9.15 -0.44 -40.33
CA ASN A 210 8.86 0.81 -41.03
C ASN A 210 8.65 0.68 -42.54
N SER A 211 9.18 -0.38 -43.14
CA SER A 211 9.05 -0.68 -44.58
C SER A 211 8.07 -1.82 -44.86
N ILE A 212 7.29 -2.27 -43.87
CA ILE A 212 6.38 -3.41 -43.97
C ILE A 212 4.95 -2.93 -44.10
N SER A 213 4.14 -3.62 -44.91
CA SER A 213 2.68 -3.50 -44.91
C SER A 213 2.05 -4.83 -44.49
N PHE A 214 0.97 -4.78 -43.72
CA PHE A 214 0.20 -5.98 -43.36
C PHE A 214 -0.78 -6.43 -44.44
N ASN A 215 -0.98 -5.65 -45.50
CA ASN A 215 -1.74 -6.07 -46.67
C ASN A 215 -0.93 -5.88 -47.97
N PRO A 216 0.05 -6.75 -48.25
CA PRO A 216 0.88 -6.64 -49.45
C PRO A 216 0.11 -6.95 -50.75
N LEU A 217 -1.17 -7.36 -50.67
CA LEU A 217 -2.00 -7.69 -51.82
C LEU A 217 -2.59 -6.45 -52.49
N ILE A 218 -2.67 -5.32 -51.79
CA ILE A 218 -3.20 -4.06 -52.33
C ILE A 218 -2.05 -3.08 -52.51
N ASP A 219 -1.80 -2.70 -53.76
CA ASP A 219 -0.84 -1.66 -54.11
C ASP A 219 -1.19 -0.33 -53.42
N GLY A 220 -0.21 0.28 -52.76
CA GLY A 220 -0.41 1.53 -52.01
C GLY A 220 -0.95 1.34 -50.58
N SER A 221 -1.02 0.10 -50.07
CA SER A 221 -1.35 -0.14 -48.67
C SER A 221 -0.40 0.60 -47.72
N PRO A 222 -0.90 1.11 -46.57
CA PRO A 222 -0.08 1.81 -45.60
C PRO A 222 1.11 0.97 -45.13
N LEU A 223 2.27 1.64 -45.01
CA LEU A 223 3.44 1.10 -44.34
C LEU A 223 3.30 1.30 -42.82
N LEU A 224 3.74 0.32 -42.05
CA LEU A 224 3.79 0.32 -40.59
C LEU A 224 4.94 1.15 -40.04
N THR A 225 5.03 2.38 -40.52
CA THR A 225 5.96 3.39 -39.99
C THR A 225 5.75 3.56 -38.48
N SER A 226 6.81 3.94 -37.75
CA SER A 226 6.71 4.25 -36.33
C SER A 226 5.62 5.30 -36.07
N ALA A 227 5.57 6.34 -36.88
CA ALA A 227 4.54 7.37 -36.80
C ALA A 227 3.10 6.81 -36.92
N LEU A 228 2.87 5.84 -37.80
CA LEU A 228 1.56 5.19 -37.91
C LEU A 228 1.25 4.34 -36.67
N ARG A 229 2.23 3.56 -36.19
CA ARG A 229 2.05 2.69 -35.01
C ARG A 229 1.84 3.49 -33.73
N GLU A 230 2.55 4.60 -33.57
CA GLU A 230 2.32 5.60 -32.51
C GLU A 230 0.89 6.15 -32.60
N LYS A 231 0.45 6.61 -33.78
CA LYS A 231 -0.94 7.07 -33.97
C LYS A 231 -1.97 6.00 -33.57
N MET A 232 -1.73 4.73 -33.93
CA MET A 232 -2.64 3.63 -33.61
C MET A 232 -2.66 3.26 -32.12
N ASN A 233 -1.51 3.27 -31.45
CA ASN A 233 -1.45 3.06 -30.02
C ASN A 233 -2.05 4.27 -29.27
N SER A 234 -1.90 5.49 -29.77
CA SER A 234 -2.39 6.70 -29.08
C SER A 234 -3.90 6.69 -28.87
N ILE A 235 -4.68 6.28 -29.88
CA ILE A 235 -6.14 6.22 -29.74
C ILE A 235 -6.58 5.12 -28.75
N GLN A 236 -5.83 4.02 -28.65
CA GLN A 236 -6.07 2.97 -27.65
C GLN A 236 -5.67 3.45 -26.24
N ALA A 237 -4.53 4.13 -26.09
CA ALA A 237 -4.10 4.70 -24.84
C ALA A 237 -5.08 5.77 -24.32
N GLU A 238 -5.57 6.64 -25.22
CA GLU A 238 -6.62 7.62 -24.90
C GLU A 238 -7.92 6.93 -24.46
N LEU A 239 -8.36 5.87 -25.16
CA LEU A 239 -9.55 5.09 -24.77
C LEU A 239 -9.41 4.48 -23.37
N ASN A 240 -8.28 3.84 -23.07
CA ASN A 240 -8.02 3.25 -21.76
C ASN A 240 -7.97 4.30 -20.65
N THR A 241 -7.37 5.46 -20.90
CA THR A 241 -7.34 6.58 -19.97
C THR A 241 -8.75 7.11 -19.69
N MET A 242 -9.60 7.21 -20.72
CA MET A 242 -10.99 7.63 -20.56
C MET A 242 -11.83 6.61 -19.79
N ILE A 243 -11.66 5.31 -20.04
CA ILE A 243 -12.35 4.25 -19.28
C ILE A 243 -11.99 4.34 -17.79
N ALA A 244 -10.69 4.45 -17.45
CA ALA A 244 -10.26 4.59 -16.06
C ALA A 244 -10.86 5.85 -15.40
N PHE A 245 -10.91 6.96 -16.15
CA PHE A 245 -11.53 8.20 -15.70
C PHE A 245 -13.04 8.08 -15.47
N TRP A 246 -13.78 7.40 -16.36
CA TRP A 246 -15.21 7.15 -16.18
C TRP A 246 -15.47 6.29 -14.94
N ILE A 247 -14.68 5.24 -14.74
CA ILE A 247 -14.74 4.38 -13.54
C ILE A 247 -14.58 5.21 -12.26
N ALA A 248 -13.54 6.05 -12.19
CA ALA A 248 -13.27 6.88 -11.03
C ALA A 248 -14.47 7.79 -10.68
N ASN A 249 -15.07 8.43 -11.69
CA ASN A 249 -16.23 9.31 -11.49
C ASN A 249 -17.53 8.58 -11.18
N VAL A 250 -17.75 7.38 -11.74
CA VAL A 250 -18.94 6.58 -11.46
C VAL A 250 -18.89 5.98 -10.05
N ASN A 251 -17.72 5.51 -9.61
CA ASN A 251 -17.54 4.90 -8.29
C ASN A 251 -17.93 5.83 -7.13
N VAL A 252 -17.86 7.15 -7.32
CA VAL A 252 -18.33 8.15 -6.34
C VAL A 252 -19.77 7.90 -5.89
N LYS A 253 -20.65 7.43 -6.78
CA LYS A 253 -22.08 7.26 -6.50
C LYS A 253 -22.35 6.19 -5.43
N TYR A 254 -21.42 5.25 -5.22
CA TYR A 254 -21.75 3.97 -4.60
C TYR A 254 -21.31 3.84 -3.15
N SER A 255 -20.14 4.34 -2.75
CA SER A 255 -19.80 4.70 -1.36
C SER A 255 -18.33 5.15 -1.25
N ASP A 256 -17.95 5.67 -0.09
CA ASP A 256 -16.57 6.06 0.22
C ASP A 256 -15.69 4.84 0.57
N THR A 257 -16.32 3.74 1.00
CA THR A 257 -15.65 2.55 1.53
C THR A 257 -15.74 1.34 0.60
N PHE A 258 -16.49 1.41 -0.50
CA PHE A 258 -16.64 0.30 -1.46
C PHE A 258 -16.85 0.84 -2.88
N SER A 259 -15.87 0.58 -3.75
CA SER A 259 -15.89 0.88 -5.18
C SER A 259 -16.34 -0.37 -5.95
N PRO A 260 -17.58 -0.45 -6.45
CA PRO A 260 -18.08 -1.65 -7.12
C PRO A 260 -17.42 -1.92 -8.48
N ILE A 261 -16.63 -0.98 -9.01
CA ILE A 261 -16.01 -1.10 -10.33
C ILE A 261 -14.49 -1.02 -10.18
N ILE A 262 -13.80 -2.04 -10.67
CA ILE A 262 -12.35 -2.14 -10.66
C ILE A 262 -11.84 -2.08 -12.09
N TYR A 263 -10.87 -1.20 -12.33
CA TYR A 263 -10.16 -1.12 -13.59
C TYR A 263 -9.07 -2.21 -13.64
N VAL A 264 -9.13 -3.06 -14.66
CA VAL A 264 -8.15 -4.12 -14.88
C VAL A 264 -7.27 -3.75 -16.06
N ASP A 265 -6.05 -3.30 -15.78
CA ASP A 265 -5.05 -3.06 -16.81
C ASP A 265 -4.17 -4.30 -17.03
N GLN A 266 -4.43 -5.00 -18.13
CA GLN A 266 -3.62 -6.13 -18.59
C GLN A 266 -2.59 -5.76 -19.66
N ASP A 267 -2.46 -4.48 -20.04
CA ASP A 267 -1.60 -4.06 -21.15
C ASP A 267 -0.12 -4.36 -20.88
N GLU A 268 0.27 -4.34 -19.60
CA GLU A 268 1.60 -4.77 -19.13
C GLU A 268 1.93 -6.21 -19.51
N ASP A 269 0.96 -7.11 -19.48
CA ASP A 269 1.19 -8.52 -19.78
C ASP A 269 1.47 -8.75 -21.27
N TYR A 270 1.12 -7.79 -22.13
CA TYR A 270 1.33 -7.86 -23.58
C TYR A 270 2.71 -7.35 -24.04
N THR A 271 3.56 -6.89 -23.12
CA THR A 271 4.94 -6.51 -23.44
C THR A 271 5.68 -7.68 -24.14
N GLN A 272 6.37 -7.39 -25.24
CA GLN A 272 7.01 -8.38 -26.14
C GLN A 272 6.04 -9.35 -26.86
N HIS A 273 4.73 -9.17 -26.72
CA HIS A 273 3.72 -9.99 -27.38
C HIS A 273 2.88 -9.21 -28.39
N ARG A 274 3.34 -8.02 -28.77
CA ARG A 274 2.72 -7.11 -29.73
C ARG A 274 3.23 -7.37 -31.16
N PHE A 275 2.54 -6.80 -32.14
CA PHE A 275 3.07 -6.73 -33.51
C PHE A 275 4.34 -5.88 -33.57
N CYS A 276 5.19 -6.15 -34.56
CA CYS A 276 6.44 -5.41 -34.80
C CYS A 276 7.44 -5.47 -33.63
N ASN A 277 7.48 -6.58 -32.88
CA ASN A 277 8.46 -6.78 -31.82
C ASN A 277 9.91 -6.73 -32.38
N LYS A 278 10.85 -6.18 -31.60
CA LYS A 278 12.29 -5.94 -31.88
C LYS A 278 12.97 -7.05 -32.65
N ASP A 279 12.70 -8.30 -32.31
CA ASP A 279 13.35 -9.48 -32.90
C ASP A 279 12.49 -10.20 -33.95
N THR A 280 11.39 -9.56 -34.39
CA THR A 280 10.45 -10.09 -35.39
C THR A 280 10.47 -9.21 -36.64
N THR A 281 10.71 -9.83 -37.80
CA THR A 281 10.49 -9.17 -39.10
C THR A 281 9.13 -9.55 -39.64
N GLU A 282 8.18 -8.63 -39.50
CA GLU A 282 6.82 -8.81 -39.98
C GLU A 282 6.72 -8.77 -41.52
N PRO A 283 5.67 -9.36 -42.14
CA PRO A 283 4.55 -10.06 -41.53
C PRO A 283 4.88 -11.52 -41.19
N VAL A 284 4.64 -11.93 -39.94
CA VAL A 284 4.73 -13.33 -39.51
C VAL A 284 3.34 -13.85 -39.20
N PHE A 285 2.77 -14.62 -40.13
CA PHE A 285 1.38 -15.08 -40.05
C PHE A 285 1.10 -16.17 -39.00
N ASN A 286 2.14 -16.77 -38.43
CA ASN A 286 2.03 -17.75 -37.37
C ASN A 286 3.10 -17.48 -36.30
N ASN A 287 3.13 -16.25 -35.77
CA ASN A 287 4.04 -15.88 -34.70
C ASN A 287 3.46 -16.37 -33.35
N PRO A 288 3.99 -17.44 -32.74
CA PRO A 288 3.48 -17.92 -31.45
C PRO A 288 3.73 -16.92 -30.32
N ASN A 289 4.66 -15.99 -30.51
CA ASN A 289 4.96 -14.95 -29.52
C ASN A 289 4.06 -13.72 -29.68
N CYS A 290 3.36 -13.54 -30.81
CA CYS A 290 2.39 -12.45 -30.93
C CYS A 290 1.04 -12.92 -30.38
N TRP A 291 0.48 -12.16 -29.45
CA TRP A 291 -0.79 -12.50 -28.81
C TRP A 291 -2.01 -11.96 -29.55
N PHE A 292 -1.83 -11.41 -30.75
CA PHE A 292 -2.90 -10.97 -31.63
C PHE A 292 -2.95 -11.80 -32.91
N PHE A 293 -4.16 -12.04 -33.45
CA PHE A 293 -4.26 -12.68 -34.74
C PHE A 293 -3.81 -11.73 -35.88
N PRO A 294 -2.89 -12.18 -36.76
CA PRO A 294 -2.43 -11.38 -37.89
C PRO A 294 -3.48 -11.31 -39.00
N ILE A 295 -3.25 -10.43 -39.98
CA ILE A 295 -4.15 -10.19 -41.14
C ILE A 295 -4.30 -11.42 -42.08
N ARG A 296 -3.54 -12.51 -41.88
CA ARG A 296 -3.64 -13.75 -42.69
C ARG A 296 -3.59 -15.01 -41.84
N GLY A 297 -4.30 -16.06 -42.26
CA GLY A 297 -4.16 -17.40 -41.67
C GLY A 297 -4.90 -18.49 -42.42
N ALA A 298 -4.96 -19.68 -41.82
CA ALA A 298 -5.49 -20.89 -42.46
C ALA A 298 -7.02 -20.84 -42.61
N GLY A 299 -7.53 -21.19 -43.79
CA GLY A 299 -8.95 -21.26 -44.12
C GLY A 299 -9.17 -21.30 -45.63
N ASN A 300 -10.41 -21.55 -46.06
CA ASN A 300 -10.77 -21.50 -47.47
C ASN A 300 -10.90 -20.03 -47.91
N PRO A 301 -10.23 -19.61 -49.00
CA PRO A 301 -10.44 -18.28 -49.54
C PRO A 301 -11.90 -18.10 -50.00
N PRO A 302 -12.39 -16.85 -50.02
CA PRO A 302 -13.68 -16.50 -50.61
C PRO A 302 -13.88 -17.09 -52.01
N THR A 303 -15.12 -17.43 -52.35
CA THR A 303 -15.46 -17.87 -53.72
C THR A 303 -15.71 -16.66 -54.60
N VAL A 304 -15.48 -16.77 -55.92
CA VAL A 304 -15.72 -15.66 -56.88
C VAL A 304 -17.15 -15.11 -56.76
N SER A 305 -18.14 -15.97 -56.47
CA SER A 305 -19.53 -15.58 -56.25
C SER A 305 -19.77 -14.67 -55.05
N ASP A 306 -18.89 -14.67 -54.03
CA ASP A 306 -18.99 -13.74 -52.89
C ASP A 306 -18.65 -12.30 -53.30
N TYR A 307 -17.89 -12.11 -54.39
CA TYR A 307 -17.46 -10.81 -54.91
C TYR A 307 -18.42 -10.21 -55.93
N ASP A 308 -19.08 -11.06 -56.73
CA ASP A 308 -20.00 -10.63 -57.79
C ASP A 308 -21.25 -9.90 -57.27
N ALA A 309 -21.55 -10.03 -55.96
CA ALA A 309 -22.71 -9.43 -55.31
C ALA A 309 -22.49 -7.96 -54.86
N VAL A 310 -21.28 -7.41 -55.01
CA VAL A 310 -20.93 -6.07 -54.50
C VAL A 310 -20.65 -5.11 -55.66
N ASP A 311 -21.39 -4.00 -55.72
CA ASP A 311 -21.09 -2.89 -56.64
C ASP A 311 -19.85 -2.10 -56.13
N PRO A 312 -18.73 -2.09 -56.87
CA PRO A 312 -17.51 -1.38 -56.47
C PRO A 312 -17.63 0.16 -56.49
N GLY A 313 -18.55 0.73 -57.27
CA GLY A 313 -18.76 2.17 -57.37
C GLY A 313 -19.46 2.73 -56.13
N THR A 314 -20.43 2.00 -55.60
CA THR A 314 -21.26 2.43 -54.46
C THR A 314 -20.90 1.75 -53.15
N CYS A 315 -20.26 0.57 -53.18
CA CYS A 315 -20.09 -0.33 -52.03
C CYS A 315 -21.39 -0.53 -51.24
N GLU A 316 -22.57 -0.56 -51.89
CA GLU A 316 -23.88 -0.58 -51.23
C GLU A 316 -24.05 -1.75 -50.23
N ALA A 317 -23.46 -2.91 -50.52
CA ALA A 317 -23.44 -4.05 -49.59
C ALA A 317 -22.61 -3.79 -48.31
N ALA A 318 -21.76 -2.77 -48.30
CA ALA A 318 -20.84 -2.41 -47.22
C ALA A 318 -21.25 -1.13 -46.48
N ALA A 319 -22.51 -0.69 -46.58
CA ALA A 319 -23.00 0.54 -45.93
C ALA A 319 -23.07 0.48 -44.37
N GLY A 320 -22.56 -0.59 -43.74
CA GLY A 320 -22.55 -0.80 -42.28
C GLY A 320 -21.16 -1.15 -41.72
N ASP A 321 -21.09 -1.42 -40.41
CA ASP A 321 -19.83 -1.74 -39.69
C ASP A 321 -19.34 -3.19 -39.92
N ASP A 322 -19.87 -3.89 -40.93
CA ASP A 322 -19.48 -5.26 -41.25
C ASP A 322 -18.12 -5.30 -41.95
N PHE A 323 -17.07 -5.66 -41.20
CA PHE A 323 -15.72 -5.81 -41.70
C PHE A 323 -15.66 -6.77 -42.92
N ARG A 324 -16.51 -7.80 -42.99
CA ARG A 324 -16.58 -8.72 -44.14
C ARG A 324 -16.99 -7.98 -45.41
N ALA A 325 -18.10 -7.26 -45.36
CA ALA A 325 -18.61 -6.51 -46.50
C ALA A 325 -17.61 -5.45 -46.98
N LEU A 326 -16.94 -4.78 -46.05
CA LEU A 326 -15.93 -3.76 -46.33
C LEU A 326 -14.67 -4.36 -46.97
N TRP A 327 -14.22 -5.54 -46.49
CA TRP A 327 -13.13 -6.30 -47.09
C TRP A 327 -13.45 -6.73 -48.52
N ILE A 328 -14.66 -7.26 -48.76
CA ILE A 328 -15.11 -7.63 -50.12
C ILE A 328 -15.05 -6.40 -51.03
N CYS A 329 -15.60 -5.26 -50.60
CA CYS A 329 -15.57 -4.06 -51.46
C CYS A 329 -14.14 -3.61 -51.78
N GLY A 330 -13.22 -3.68 -50.80
CA GLY A 330 -11.80 -3.40 -51.01
C GLY A 330 -11.18 -4.28 -52.11
N MET A 331 -11.43 -5.58 -52.06
CA MET A 331 -10.90 -6.53 -53.05
C MET A 331 -11.50 -6.33 -54.45
N VAL A 332 -12.82 -6.07 -54.55
CA VAL A 332 -13.45 -5.79 -55.85
C VAL A 332 -12.92 -4.49 -56.45
N ARG A 333 -12.71 -3.45 -55.64
CA ARG A 333 -12.06 -2.21 -56.10
C ARG A 333 -10.62 -2.43 -56.55
N GLN A 334 -9.85 -3.25 -55.84
CA GLN A 334 -8.48 -3.60 -56.28
C GLN A 334 -8.50 -4.32 -57.62
N LYS A 335 -9.45 -5.23 -57.86
CA LYS A 335 -9.65 -5.88 -59.16
C LYS A 335 -10.01 -4.91 -60.30
N GLN A 336 -10.63 -3.77 -59.99
CA GLN A 336 -10.87 -2.72 -60.99
C GLN A 336 -9.59 -1.92 -61.32
N ILE A 337 -8.74 -1.69 -60.32
CA ILE A 337 -7.47 -0.97 -60.47
C ILE A 337 -6.44 -1.87 -61.17
N ASP A 338 -6.38 -3.14 -60.79
CA ASP A 338 -5.54 -4.18 -61.35
C ASP A 338 -6.41 -5.35 -61.86
N PRO A 339 -6.70 -5.39 -63.18
CA PRO A 339 -7.50 -6.45 -63.80
C PRO A 339 -6.91 -7.86 -63.65
N ASP A 340 -5.62 -8.02 -63.32
CA ASP A 340 -4.97 -9.33 -63.15
C ASP A 340 -5.02 -9.83 -61.69
N PHE A 341 -5.52 -9.01 -60.75
CA PHE A 341 -5.62 -9.36 -59.33
C PHE A 341 -6.43 -10.65 -59.07
N ASP A 342 -5.86 -11.63 -58.36
CA ASP A 342 -6.52 -12.90 -58.09
C ASP A 342 -7.35 -12.86 -56.80
N LEU A 343 -8.68 -12.74 -56.95
CA LEU A 343 -9.64 -12.72 -55.84
C LEU A 343 -9.64 -14.01 -55.00
N THR A 344 -9.08 -15.10 -55.52
CA THR A 344 -9.00 -16.39 -54.80
C THR A 344 -7.80 -16.49 -53.86
N GLN A 345 -6.87 -15.52 -53.87
CA GLN A 345 -5.70 -15.47 -52.97
C GLN A 345 -5.91 -14.59 -51.72
N THR A 346 -7.15 -14.18 -51.49
CA THR A 346 -7.53 -13.24 -50.43
C THR A 346 -7.71 -13.95 -49.08
N VAL A 347 -7.86 -13.16 -48.01
CA VAL A 347 -7.96 -13.66 -46.63
C VAL A 347 -9.30 -14.40 -46.43
N PRO A 348 -9.31 -15.61 -45.83
CA PRO A 348 -10.54 -16.35 -45.53
C PRO A 348 -11.54 -15.54 -44.67
N PHE A 349 -12.84 -15.62 -44.97
CA PHE A 349 -13.87 -14.85 -44.25
C PHE A 349 -13.95 -15.18 -42.75
N GLU A 350 -13.80 -16.45 -42.38
CA GLU A 350 -13.76 -16.83 -40.96
C GLU A 350 -12.51 -16.29 -40.25
N TRP A 351 -11.45 -15.98 -40.98
CA TRP A 351 -10.23 -15.40 -40.42
C TRP A 351 -10.36 -13.89 -40.15
N ILE A 352 -11.12 -13.19 -40.99
CA ILE A 352 -11.35 -11.76 -40.89
C ILE A 352 -11.95 -11.36 -39.53
N ALA A 353 -12.86 -12.18 -39.00
CA ALA A 353 -13.57 -11.88 -37.76
C ALA A 353 -12.68 -11.83 -36.50
N LYS A 354 -11.44 -12.33 -36.56
CA LYS A 354 -10.51 -12.37 -35.43
C LYS A 354 -9.26 -11.51 -35.58
N ILE A 355 -9.07 -10.83 -36.72
CA ILE A 355 -7.91 -9.95 -36.95
C ILE A 355 -7.77 -8.95 -35.79
N PHE A 356 -6.55 -8.80 -35.26
CA PHE A 356 -6.23 -7.92 -34.11
C PHE A 356 -6.93 -8.28 -32.79
N HIS A 357 -7.67 -9.39 -32.72
CA HIS A 357 -8.21 -9.88 -31.46
C HIS A 357 -7.17 -10.72 -30.72
N PRO A 358 -7.26 -10.82 -29.37
CA PRO A 358 -6.38 -11.68 -28.60
C PRO A 358 -6.48 -13.15 -29.03
N THR A 359 -5.33 -13.80 -29.11
CA THR A 359 -5.19 -15.26 -29.22
C THR A 359 -5.47 -15.93 -27.87
N ILE A 360 -5.40 -17.26 -27.81
CA ILE A 360 -5.55 -17.99 -26.54
C ILE A 360 -4.58 -17.49 -25.47
N PRO A 361 -3.25 -17.39 -25.71
CA PRO A 361 -2.32 -16.79 -24.73
C PRO A 361 -2.70 -15.37 -24.30
N GLY A 362 -3.16 -14.53 -25.24
CA GLY A 362 -3.63 -13.18 -24.94
C GLY A 362 -4.85 -13.17 -24.02
N HIS A 363 -5.83 -14.04 -24.26
CA HIS A 363 -6.98 -14.20 -23.36
C HIS A 363 -6.60 -14.81 -22.01
N THR A 364 -5.62 -15.72 -21.96
CA THR A 364 -5.07 -16.23 -20.70
C THR A 364 -4.45 -15.11 -19.88
N ALA A 365 -3.72 -14.18 -20.50
CA ALA A 365 -3.17 -13.01 -19.81
C ALA A 365 -4.28 -12.10 -19.25
N VAL A 366 -5.34 -11.84 -20.03
CA VAL A 366 -6.51 -11.07 -19.55
C VAL A 366 -7.18 -11.77 -18.37
N ALA A 367 -7.43 -13.08 -18.47
CA ALA A 367 -8.01 -13.89 -17.40
C ALA A 367 -7.15 -13.82 -16.12
N LYS A 368 -5.82 -13.95 -16.24
CA LYS A 368 -4.90 -13.80 -15.13
C LYS A 368 -4.99 -12.42 -14.49
N ALA A 369 -5.01 -11.35 -15.28
CA ALA A 369 -5.12 -9.98 -14.77
C ALA A 369 -6.45 -9.75 -14.02
N VAL A 370 -7.57 -10.27 -14.54
CA VAL A 370 -8.87 -10.23 -13.85
C VAL A 370 -8.82 -11.01 -12.56
N LYS A 371 -8.28 -12.25 -12.59
CA LYS A 371 -8.13 -13.09 -11.39
C LYS A 371 -7.28 -12.39 -10.32
N SER A 372 -6.17 -11.75 -10.70
CA SER A 372 -5.34 -10.94 -9.80
C SER A 372 -6.10 -9.75 -9.21
N ALA A 373 -6.93 -9.06 -10.01
CA ALA A 373 -7.76 -7.96 -9.53
C ALA A 373 -8.90 -8.43 -8.60
N MET A 374 -9.41 -9.64 -8.81
CA MET A 374 -10.39 -10.29 -7.91
C MET A 374 -9.73 -10.75 -6.61
N ALA A 375 -8.50 -11.21 -6.68
CA ALA A 375 -7.73 -11.84 -5.61
C ALA A 375 -6.99 -10.84 -4.72
N PHE A 376 -7.49 -9.60 -4.55
CA PHE A 376 -6.72 -8.49 -3.96
C PHE A 376 -6.33 -8.64 -2.46
N GLU A 377 -6.40 -9.85 -1.90
CA GLU A 377 -5.80 -10.21 -0.60
C GLU A 377 -4.78 -11.37 -0.66
N LEU A 378 -4.59 -12.00 -1.82
CA LEU A 378 -4.01 -13.37 -1.86
C LEU A 378 -2.50 -13.47 -2.02
N TYR A 379 -1.78 -12.35 -2.14
CA TYR A 379 -0.34 -12.39 -2.30
C TYR A 379 0.32 -11.24 -1.54
N ARG A 380 0.57 -11.48 -0.25
CA ARG A 380 1.76 -10.94 0.40
C ARG A 380 2.92 -11.83 -0.04
N SER A 381 3.59 -11.46 -1.14
CA SER A 381 4.94 -11.94 -1.41
C SER A 381 5.79 -11.63 -0.17
N GLY A 382 6.68 -12.55 0.21
CA GLY A 382 7.43 -12.51 1.48
C GLY A 382 8.19 -11.21 1.71
N VAL A 383 8.81 -11.09 2.89
CA VAL A 383 9.55 -9.90 3.32
C VAL A 383 10.41 -9.36 2.18
N GLN A 384 10.00 -8.20 1.67
CA GLN A 384 10.74 -7.48 0.64
C GLN A 384 11.21 -6.15 1.20
N ASN A 385 12.44 -5.87 0.85
CA ASN A 385 13.18 -4.70 1.22
C ASN A 385 12.92 -3.62 0.16
N LEU A 386 12.21 -2.54 0.50
CA LEU A 386 11.91 -1.43 -0.41
C LEU A 386 12.66 -0.15 0.00
N LYS A 387 13.51 0.32 -0.90
CA LYS A 387 14.12 1.66 -0.87
C LYS A 387 13.37 2.55 -1.84
N ILE A 388 12.46 3.36 -1.29
CA ILE A 388 11.44 4.09 -2.03
C ILE A 388 11.83 5.55 -2.18
N LEU A 389 11.91 6.05 -3.40
CA LEU A 389 11.97 7.48 -3.69
C LEU A 389 10.64 7.95 -4.29
N ALA A 390 9.87 8.74 -3.53
CA ALA A 390 8.73 9.46 -4.08
C ALA A 390 9.14 10.85 -4.59
N ALA A 391 9.05 11.06 -5.90
CA ALA A 391 9.41 12.30 -6.58
C ALA A 391 8.19 12.91 -7.29
N GLY A 392 8.04 14.23 -7.20
CA GLY A 392 6.93 14.89 -7.89
C GLY A 392 6.76 16.36 -7.55
N ASP A 393 5.58 16.87 -7.86
CA ASP A 393 5.20 18.27 -7.61
C ASP A 393 4.47 18.45 -6.26
N SER A 394 3.54 19.43 -6.17
CA SER A 394 2.75 19.69 -4.95
C SER A 394 1.90 18.51 -4.53
N ILE A 395 1.50 17.63 -5.46
CA ILE A 395 0.72 16.44 -5.13
C ILE A 395 1.57 15.45 -4.36
N THR A 396 2.79 15.14 -4.83
CA THR A 396 3.75 14.30 -4.07
C THR A 396 4.20 15.00 -2.79
N PHE A 397 4.35 16.33 -2.79
CA PHE A 397 4.62 17.10 -1.57
C PHE A 397 3.54 16.88 -0.49
N GLY A 398 2.29 16.58 -0.86
CA GLY A 398 1.19 16.41 0.09
C GLY A 398 0.42 17.70 0.38
N TYR A 399 0.49 18.68 -0.51
CA TYR A 399 -0.15 19.99 -0.34
C TYR A 399 -1.66 19.85 -0.10
N ARG A 400 -2.15 20.49 0.98
CA ARG A 400 -3.55 20.43 1.50
C ARG A 400 -3.95 19.14 2.21
N SER A 401 -3.03 18.22 2.46
CA SER A 401 -3.34 17.15 3.41
C SER A 401 -3.36 17.70 4.84
N SER A 402 -4.32 17.26 5.64
CA SER A 402 -4.43 17.63 7.07
C SER A 402 -3.36 16.99 7.95
N ASP A 403 -2.59 16.08 7.37
CA ASP A 403 -1.71 15.14 8.04
C ASP A 403 -0.28 15.68 8.27
N GLY A 404 0.03 16.90 7.82
CA GLY A 404 1.37 17.49 7.88
C GLY A 404 2.16 17.40 6.57
N ASN A 405 1.48 17.17 5.44
CA ASN A 405 2.05 16.99 4.09
C ASN A 405 2.65 15.59 3.84
N GLY A 406 2.16 14.55 4.51
CA GLY A 406 2.41 13.16 4.16
C GLY A 406 1.73 12.75 2.85
N GLY A 407 0.56 13.33 2.56
CA GLY A 407 -0.18 13.08 1.32
C GLY A 407 -0.46 11.59 1.11
N TYR A 408 -0.34 11.09 -0.13
CA TYR A 408 -0.58 9.67 -0.42
C TYR A 408 0.45 8.73 0.23
N ARG A 409 1.63 9.25 0.59
CA ARG A 409 2.74 8.44 1.11
C ARG A 409 2.41 7.84 2.46
N ARG A 410 1.60 8.52 3.29
CA ARG A 410 1.18 8.01 4.60
C ARG A 410 0.33 6.74 4.48
N THR A 411 -0.73 6.80 3.68
CA THR A 411 -1.58 5.63 3.43
C THR A 411 -0.78 4.51 2.79
N LEU A 412 0.12 4.83 1.84
CA LEU A 412 0.97 3.82 1.21
C LEU A 412 1.94 3.15 2.20
N ASP A 413 2.58 3.93 3.07
CA ASP A 413 3.50 3.43 4.10
C ASP A 413 2.79 2.44 5.04
N ASN A 414 1.60 2.81 5.51
CA ASN A 414 0.78 1.93 6.35
C ASN A 414 0.46 0.60 5.63
N LEU A 415 -0.02 0.66 4.38
CA LEU A 415 -0.39 -0.53 3.61
C LEU A 415 0.80 -1.46 3.33
N LEU A 416 1.97 -0.88 3.03
CA LEU A 416 3.20 -1.65 2.81
C LEU A 416 3.72 -2.27 4.12
N THR A 417 3.71 -1.53 5.24
CA THR A 417 4.12 -2.05 6.54
C THR A 417 3.19 -3.16 7.03
N GLU A 418 1.87 -2.99 6.91
CA GLU A 418 0.89 -4.03 7.18
C GLU A 418 1.08 -5.29 6.30
N SER A 419 1.78 -5.14 5.17
CA SER A 419 2.08 -6.21 4.23
C SER A 419 3.47 -6.83 4.39
N VAL A 420 4.16 -6.54 5.50
CA VAL A 420 5.47 -7.12 5.87
C VAL A 420 6.62 -6.70 4.94
N TYR A 421 6.53 -5.51 4.34
CA TYR A 421 7.67 -4.89 3.67
C TYR A 421 8.56 -4.14 4.68
N ASN A 422 9.88 -4.27 4.54
CA ASN A 422 10.83 -3.37 5.18
C ASN A 422 11.00 -2.15 4.28
N ILE A 423 10.76 -0.95 4.80
CA ILE A 423 10.65 0.25 3.98
C ILE A 423 11.63 1.32 4.45
N GLU A 424 12.42 1.82 3.52
CA GLU A 424 13.23 3.02 3.71
C GLU A 424 12.82 4.06 2.66
N TRP A 425 12.38 5.23 3.11
CA TRP A 425 12.04 6.34 2.22
C TRP A 425 13.24 7.26 2.00
N TYR A 426 13.49 7.58 0.74
CA TYR A 426 14.58 8.44 0.30
C TYR A 426 14.06 9.82 -0.09
N GLY A 427 14.91 10.82 0.09
CA GLY A 427 14.66 12.19 -0.34
C GLY A 427 15.19 13.23 0.64
N THR A 428 15.29 14.46 0.17
CA THR A 428 15.77 15.60 0.96
C THR A 428 14.66 16.36 1.68
N GLN A 429 13.39 16.16 1.29
CA GLN A 429 12.24 16.74 1.98
C GLN A 429 11.72 15.79 3.06
N ASN A 430 11.25 16.36 4.17
CA ASN A 430 10.67 15.61 5.29
C ASN A 430 9.22 16.04 5.53
N ALA A 431 8.31 15.07 5.59
CA ALA A 431 6.87 15.23 5.85
C ALA A 431 6.44 14.75 7.25
N GLY A 432 7.39 14.64 8.19
CA GLY A 432 7.21 14.04 9.51
C GLY A 432 7.54 12.55 9.51
N GLY A 433 8.15 12.06 10.59
CA GLY A 433 8.56 10.66 10.75
C GLY A 433 9.56 10.19 9.68
N ARG A 434 9.39 8.95 9.20
CA ARG A 434 10.27 8.32 8.20
C ARG A 434 9.97 8.66 6.74
N LEU A 435 8.89 9.41 6.43
CA LEU A 435 8.36 9.61 5.06
C LEU A 435 9.12 10.64 4.21
N ARG A 436 10.42 10.41 3.97
CA ARG A 436 11.24 11.29 3.12
C ARG A 436 10.78 11.26 1.65
N HIS A 437 11.00 12.36 0.94
CA HIS A 437 10.55 12.50 -0.45
C HIS A 437 11.30 13.60 -1.22
N GLU A 438 11.04 13.66 -2.53
CA GLU A 438 11.46 14.69 -3.49
C GLU A 438 10.22 15.33 -4.15
N GLY A 439 9.26 15.73 -3.32
CA GLY A 439 8.05 16.46 -3.75
C GLY A 439 8.25 17.96 -3.63
N TYR A 440 7.99 18.73 -4.69
CA TYR A 440 8.21 20.17 -4.70
C TYR A 440 7.02 20.93 -5.28
N SER A 441 6.35 21.73 -4.44
CA SER A 441 5.21 22.53 -4.88
C SER A 441 5.61 23.51 -5.99
N GLY A 442 4.86 23.50 -7.10
CA GLY A 442 5.07 24.36 -8.26
C GLY A 442 6.09 23.87 -9.29
N TYR A 443 6.81 22.77 -9.04
CA TYR A 443 7.84 22.31 -9.97
C TYR A 443 7.24 21.70 -11.24
N LYS A 444 7.82 22.08 -12.37
CA LYS A 444 7.65 21.41 -13.68
C LYS A 444 8.60 20.24 -13.82
N ILE A 445 8.38 19.42 -14.85
CA ILE A 445 9.18 18.21 -15.11
C ILE A 445 10.68 18.50 -15.15
N GLN A 446 11.10 19.52 -15.90
CA GLN A 446 12.52 19.86 -16.06
C GLN A 446 13.16 20.40 -14.76
N GLU A 447 12.38 21.10 -13.94
CA GLU A 447 12.85 21.65 -12.66
C GLU A 447 13.04 20.52 -11.64
N LEU A 448 12.11 19.56 -11.60
CA LEU A 448 12.23 18.37 -10.78
C LEU A 448 13.42 17.50 -11.22
N GLU A 449 13.61 17.28 -12.52
CA GLU A 449 14.76 16.54 -13.04
C GLU A 449 16.09 17.16 -12.60
N GLN A 450 16.23 18.49 -12.75
CA GLN A 450 17.41 19.23 -12.28
C GLN A 450 17.61 19.08 -10.77
N ARG A 451 16.54 19.13 -9.98
CA ARG A 451 16.61 19.00 -8.54
C ARG A 451 17.05 17.60 -8.10
N LEU A 452 16.52 16.54 -8.71
CA LEU A 452 16.93 15.17 -8.44
C LEU A 452 18.41 14.92 -8.77
N LEU A 453 18.91 15.52 -9.86
CA LEU A 453 20.32 15.48 -10.21
C LEU A 453 21.22 16.19 -9.18
N GLN A 454 20.72 17.22 -8.51
CA GLN A 454 21.45 18.00 -7.51
C GLN A 454 21.36 17.42 -6.10
N SER A 455 20.21 16.82 -5.74
CA SER A 455 19.96 16.33 -4.38
C SER A 455 20.75 15.08 -4.04
N GLY A 456 21.18 14.33 -5.06
CA GLY A 456 21.83 13.03 -4.88
C GLY A 456 20.89 11.94 -4.36
N SER A 457 19.58 12.18 -4.35
CA SER A 457 18.58 11.22 -3.87
C SER A 457 18.33 10.06 -4.83
N LEU A 458 18.72 10.19 -6.10
CA LEU A 458 18.75 9.07 -7.05
C LEU A 458 20.04 8.27 -6.86
N THR A 459 19.99 7.30 -5.95
CA THR A 459 21.08 6.39 -5.64
C THR A 459 20.89 5.05 -6.36
N ASN A 460 21.97 4.30 -6.53
CA ASN A 460 21.97 3.01 -7.25
C ASN A 460 21.39 1.86 -6.43
N ASP A 461 21.14 2.05 -5.13
CA ASP A 461 20.51 1.10 -4.22
C ASP A 461 18.99 1.27 -4.11
N LEU A 462 18.40 2.30 -4.73
CA LEU A 462 16.96 2.40 -4.90
C LEU A 462 16.44 1.23 -5.73
N ASN A 463 15.34 0.63 -5.27
CA ASN A 463 14.62 -0.41 -6.02
C ASN A 463 13.18 0.00 -6.37
N LEU A 464 12.68 1.12 -5.85
CA LEU A 464 11.36 1.66 -6.18
C LEU A 464 11.39 3.19 -6.30
N VAL A 465 10.93 3.72 -7.45
CA VAL A 465 10.74 5.15 -7.67
C VAL A 465 9.28 5.42 -8.00
N LEU A 466 8.62 6.23 -7.18
CA LEU A 466 7.25 6.70 -7.41
C LEU A 466 7.33 8.11 -8.02
N LEU A 467 7.01 8.23 -9.30
CA LEU A 467 7.13 9.47 -10.05
C LEU A 467 5.75 10.01 -10.43
N MET A 468 5.42 11.23 -10.01
CA MET A 468 4.22 11.92 -10.46
C MET A 468 4.49 13.41 -10.66
N VAL A 469 4.59 13.81 -11.93
CA VAL A 469 4.97 15.18 -12.33
C VAL A 469 4.35 15.53 -13.69
N GLY A 470 4.24 16.83 -13.97
CA GLY A 470 3.62 17.39 -15.17
C GLY A 470 2.36 18.20 -14.88
N THR A 471 1.89 18.18 -13.62
CA THR A 471 0.72 18.97 -13.18
C THR A 471 0.90 20.45 -13.50
N ASN A 472 2.08 21.02 -13.19
CA ASN A 472 2.35 22.44 -13.41
C ASN A 472 2.57 22.76 -14.90
N ASP A 473 3.22 21.88 -15.65
CA ASP A 473 3.38 22.02 -17.11
C ASP A 473 2.02 22.17 -17.79
N ILE A 474 1.09 21.25 -17.51
CA ILE A 474 -0.26 21.26 -18.09
C ILE A 474 -1.09 22.44 -17.56
N ASN A 475 -1.01 22.73 -16.25
CA ASN A 475 -1.77 23.84 -15.66
C ASN A 475 -1.37 25.20 -16.24
N GLU A 476 -0.10 25.38 -16.60
CA GLU A 476 0.44 26.57 -17.25
C GLU A 476 0.30 26.57 -18.78
N GLY A 477 -0.32 25.53 -19.36
CA GLY A 477 -0.68 25.48 -20.77
C GLY A 477 0.42 24.94 -21.70
N ALA A 478 1.38 24.18 -21.18
CA ALA A 478 2.28 23.41 -22.04
C ALA A 478 1.48 22.39 -22.87
N ALA A 479 1.91 22.18 -24.11
CA ALA A 479 1.33 21.12 -24.94
C ALA A 479 1.63 19.75 -24.31
N PRO A 480 0.64 18.84 -24.18
CA PRO A 480 0.83 17.52 -23.57
C PRO A 480 1.99 16.72 -24.16
N ALA A 481 2.18 16.76 -25.48
CA ALA A 481 3.30 16.10 -26.16
C ALA A 481 4.67 16.66 -25.74
N THR A 482 4.76 17.97 -25.50
CA THR A 482 6.00 18.62 -25.03
C THR A 482 6.32 18.20 -23.60
N ALA A 483 5.33 18.20 -22.71
CA ALA A 483 5.51 17.72 -21.34
C ALA A 483 5.91 16.24 -21.34
N ALA A 484 5.29 15.41 -22.19
CA ALA A 484 5.64 14.00 -22.34
C ALA A 484 7.09 13.80 -22.81
N ALA A 485 7.58 14.64 -23.73
CA ALA A 485 8.97 14.60 -24.15
C ALA A 485 9.95 14.89 -22.99
N TYR A 486 9.61 15.84 -22.11
CA TYR A 486 10.40 16.08 -20.89
C TYR A 486 10.33 14.91 -19.92
N LEU A 487 9.16 14.31 -19.75
CA LEU A 487 9.00 13.12 -18.89
C LEU A 487 9.83 11.96 -19.44
N SER A 488 9.82 11.74 -20.76
CA SER A 488 10.64 10.71 -21.42
C SER A 488 12.12 10.89 -21.09
N GLN A 489 12.63 12.13 -21.13
CA GLN A 489 14.01 12.43 -20.76
C GLN A 489 14.28 12.12 -19.28
N MET A 490 13.38 12.54 -18.39
CA MET A 490 13.50 12.30 -16.96
C MET A 490 13.48 10.80 -16.61
N ILE A 491 12.66 9.99 -17.29
CA ILE A 491 12.65 8.52 -17.14
C ILE A 491 14.03 7.94 -17.46
N GLN A 492 14.66 8.39 -18.56
CA GLN A 492 16.01 7.95 -18.93
C GLN A 492 17.04 8.39 -17.89
N THR A 493 16.92 9.62 -17.36
CA THR A 493 17.76 10.11 -16.27
C THR A 493 17.64 9.23 -15.02
N ILE A 494 16.41 8.91 -14.58
CA ILE A 494 16.17 8.02 -13.43
C ILE A 494 16.76 6.64 -13.68
N HIS A 495 16.48 6.03 -14.84
CA HIS A 495 17.01 4.72 -15.20
C HIS A 495 18.55 4.70 -15.21
N SER A 496 19.19 5.78 -15.66
CA SER A 496 20.66 5.86 -15.67
C SER A 496 21.29 5.94 -14.27
N ARG A 497 20.55 6.46 -13.28
CA ARG A 497 21.04 6.68 -11.90
C ARG A 497 20.64 5.54 -10.95
N ALA A 498 19.44 5.00 -11.14
CA ALA A 498 18.86 3.89 -10.39
C ALA A 498 18.47 2.75 -11.36
N PRO A 499 19.46 2.06 -11.97
CA PRO A 499 19.22 1.10 -13.06
C PRO A 499 18.42 -0.14 -12.64
N ASP A 500 18.41 -0.43 -11.35
CA ASP A 500 17.67 -1.56 -10.78
C ASP A 500 16.28 -1.21 -10.24
N ALA A 501 15.95 0.09 -10.17
CA ALA A 501 14.66 0.52 -9.66
C ALA A 501 13.51 0.18 -10.60
N MET A 502 12.42 -0.27 -9.98
CA MET A 502 11.09 -0.25 -10.58
C MET A 502 10.57 1.19 -10.57
N ILE A 503 10.26 1.75 -11.74
CA ILE A 503 9.74 3.11 -11.89
C ILE A 503 8.22 3.03 -12.05
N HIS A 504 7.47 3.47 -11.05
CA HIS A 504 6.02 3.65 -11.18
C HIS A 504 5.71 5.10 -11.50
N ILE A 505 4.97 5.34 -12.59
CA ILE A 505 4.60 6.68 -13.05
C ILE A 505 3.11 6.89 -12.84
N GLY A 506 2.77 7.84 -11.96
CA GLY A 506 1.40 8.23 -11.65
C GLY A 506 0.79 9.09 -12.75
N ASN A 507 -0.41 8.71 -13.20
CA ASN A 507 -1.26 9.57 -14.00
C ASN A 507 -1.61 10.85 -13.22
N LEU A 508 -1.69 11.98 -13.92
CA LEU A 508 -2.22 13.21 -13.37
C LEU A 508 -3.70 13.03 -12.99
N ILE A 509 -4.05 13.57 -11.82
CA ILE A 509 -5.45 13.63 -11.36
C ILE A 509 -6.26 14.64 -12.17
N PRO A 510 -7.61 14.62 -12.08
CA PRO A 510 -8.44 15.63 -12.73
C PRO A 510 -8.08 17.07 -12.33
N MET A 511 -8.03 17.96 -13.33
CA MET A 511 -7.65 19.36 -13.21
C MET A 511 -8.73 20.28 -13.80
N GLY A 512 -8.94 21.44 -13.18
CA GLY A 512 -9.99 22.39 -13.55
C GLY A 512 -11.10 22.43 -12.51
N ALA A 513 -12.16 23.20 -12.80
CA ALA A 513 -13.16 23.61 -11.81
C ALA A 513 -13.62 22.46 -10.90
N SER A 514 -13.35 22.60 -9.61
CA SER A 514 -13.82 21.69 -8.57
C SER A 514 -15.33 21.84 -8.38
N LYS A 515 -16.07 20.72 -8.33
CA LYS A 515 -17.52 20.63 -8.03
C LYS A 515 -18.48 21.16 -9.11
N THR A 516 -18.03 21.41 -10.34
CA THR A 516 -18.90 21.54 -11.52
C THR A 516 -19.06 20.18 -12.20
N PRO A 517 -20.09 19.98 -13.06
CA PRO A 517 -20.13 18.79 -13.91
C PRO A 517 -18.84 18.71 -14.74
N ILE A 518 -18.11 17.61 -14.61
CA ILE A 518 -16.81 17.45 -15.28
C ILE A 518 -16.93 17.34 -16.82
N PHE A 519 -18.14 17.15 -17.34
CA PHE A 519 -18.47 17.13 -18.76
C PHE A 519 -19.39 18.27 -19.19
N PRO A 520 -19.21 18.84 -20.40
CA PRO A 520 -18.15 18.52 -21.37
C PRO A 520 -16.75 18.89 -20.83
N LEU A 521 -15.73 18.09 -21.17
CA LEU A 521 -14.37 18.30 -20.64
C LEU A 521 -13.86 19.69 -21.04
N GLU A 522 -13.47 20.48 -20.05
CA GLU A 522 -12.75 21.74 -20.28
C GLU A 522 -11.36 21.48 -20.90
N SER A 523 -10.76 22.52 -21.49
CA SER A 523 -9.48 22.41 -22.20
C SER A 523 -8.35 21.85 -21.32
N LYS A 524 -8.28 22.25 -20.05
CA LYS A 524 -7.30 21.74 -19.09
C LYS A 524 -7.50 20.26 -18.80
N GLN A 525 -8.74 19.83 -18.53
CA GLN A 525 -9.03 18.43 -18.28
C GLN A 525 -8.75 17.56 -19.52
N ARG A 526 -9.02 18.06 -20.73
CA ARG A 526 -8.63 17.38 -21.97
C ARG A 526 -7.11 17.22 -22.08
N ALA A 527 -6.34 18.27 -21.78
CA ALA A 527 -4.88 18.20 -21.80
C ALA A 527 -4.32 17.20 -20.77
N VAL A 528 -4.99 17.03 -19.61
CA VAL A 528 -4.66 15.97 -18.65
C VAL A 528 -4.91 14.57 -19.23
N MET A 529 -6.04 14.35 -19.91
CA MET A 529 -6.34 13.06 -20.55
C MET A 529 -5.33 12.72 -21.65
N GLU A 530 -4.95 13.71 -22.46
CA GLU A 530 -3.92 13.57 -23.50
C GLU A 530 -2.54 13.31 -22.89
N TYR A 531 -2.16 14.02 -21.82
CA TYR A 531 -0.87 13.77 -21.16
C TYR A 531 -0.81 12.37 -20.53
N ASN A 532 -1.89 11.92 -19.88
CA ASN A 532 -1.98 10.58 -19.31
C ASN A 532 -1.96 9.48 -20.37
N SER A 533 -2.46 9.72 -21.59
CA SER A 533 -2.28 8.76 -22.69
C SER A 533 -0.81 8.68 -23.15
N TYR A 534 -0.10 9.81 -23.22
CA TYR A 534 1.34 9.79 -23.50
C TYR A 534 2.14 9.07 -22.41
N ILE A 535 1.78 9.19 -21.13
CA ILE A 535 2.41 8.41 -20.05
C ILE A 535 2.32 6.91 -20.36
N ARG A 536 1.14 6.41 -20.76
CA ARG A 536 0.96 4.99 -21.12
C ARG A 536 1.86 4.58 -22.27
N GLU A 537 1.97 5.41 -23.31
CA GLU A 537 2.84 5.13 -24.45
C GLU A 537 4.31 5.10 -24.07
N LEU A 538 4.77 6.04 -23.24
CA LEU A 538 6.14 6.09 -22.72
C LEU A 538 6.46 4.86 -21.85
N VAL A 539 5.53 4.43 -21.00
CA VAL A 539 5.68 3.21 -20.18
C VAL A 539 5.76 1.98 -21.07
N ASN A 540 4.88 1.85 -22.06
CA ASN A 540 4.90 0.74 -23.01
C ASN A 540 6.22 0.69 -23.79
N GLN A 541 6.67 1.83 -24.30
CA GLN A 541 7.94 1.93 -25.00
C GLN A 541 9.13 1.61 -24.09
N GLY A 542 9.15 2.16 -22.87
CA GLY A 542 10.19 1.87 -21.89
C GLY A 542 10.31 0.37 -21.58
N ARG A 543 9.18 -0.33 -21.45
CA ARG A 543 9.16 -1.80 -21.27
C ARG A 543 9.73 -2.54 -22.47
N THR A 544 9.39 -2.12 -23.69
CA THR A 544 9.97 -2.66 -24.93
C THR A 544 11.49 -2.42 -25.00
N ASP A 545 11.95 -1.30 -24.43
CA ASP A 545 13.38 -0.97 -24.30
C ASP A 545 14.07 -1.67 -23.12
N GLY A 546 13.33 -2.44 -22.31
CA GLY A 546 13.84 -3.24 -21.20
C GLY A 546 13.87 -2.52 -19.84
N LEU A 547 13.25 -1.35 -19.72
CA LEU A 547 13.10 -0.65 -18.43
C LEU A 547 12.08 -1.36 -17.54
N ARG A 548 12.34 -1.37 -16.23
CA ARG A 548 11.37 -1.77 -15.21
C ARG A 548 10.49 -0.58 -14.90
N ILE A 549 9.36 -0.49 -15.59
CA ILE A 549 8.49 0.68 -15.53
C ILE A 549 7.02 0.28 -15.57
N ALA A 550 6.16 0.96 -14.84
CA ALA A 550 4.72 0.77 -14.84
C ALA A 550 3.95 2.07 -14.66
N VAL A 551 2.71 2.08 -15.12
CA VAL A 551 1.77 3.18 -14.92
C VAL A 551 0.93 2.94 -13.66
N VAL A 552 0.63 4.01 -12.94
CA VAL A 552 -0.32 4.00 -11.82
C VAL A 552 -1.51 4.87 -12.19
N HIS A 553 -2.69 4.28 -12.21
CA HIS A 553 -3.92 5.01 -12.46
C HIS A 553 -4.42 5.65 -11.19
N SER A 554 -4.80 6.93 -11.28
CA SER A 554 -5.42 7.61 -10.16
C SER A 554 -6.93 7.36 -10.15
N SER A 555 -7.45 6.96 -9.00
CA SER A 555 -8.88 6.84 -8.69
C SER A 555 -9.48 8.13 -8.11
N VAL A 556 -8.72 9.23 -8.11
CA VAL A 556 -9.16 10.55 -7.67
C VAL A 556 -10.23 11.09 -8.61
N ASP A 557 -11.40 11.33 -8.04
CA ASP A 557 -12.58 11.89 -8.71
C ASP A 557 -12.78 13.37 -8.36
N GLN A 558 -13.79 14.00 -8.96
CA GLN A 558 -14.09 15.42 -8.78
C GLN A 558 -14.36 15.87 -7.32
N TYR A 559 -14.84 14.98 -6.44
CA TYR A 559 -15.13 15.28 -5.02
C TYR A 559 -13.98 14.94 -4.08
N SER A 560 -12.99 14.21 -4.56
CA SER A 560 -11.76 13.87 -3.83
C SER A 560 -10.66 14.93 -4.02
N ARG A 561 -11.03 16.14 -4.46
CA ARG A 561 -10.13 17.28 -4.65
C ARG A 561 -10.44 18.41 -3.68
N ALA A 562 -9.39 19.04 -3.15
CA ALA A 562 -9.50 20.18 -2.25
C ALA A 562 -9.63 21.51 -3.00
N ASP A 563 -9.10 21.58 -4.23
CA ASP A 563 -9.26 22.69 -5.18
C ASP A 563 -9.24 22.17 -6.62
N ASP A 564 -8.93 23.05 -7.58
CA ASP A 564 -8.90 22.73 -9.01
C ASP A 564 -7.67 21.88 -9.43
N LEU A 565 -6.73 21.63 -8.50
CA LEU A 565 -5.44 20.99 -8.78
C LEU A 565 -5.04 19.88 -7.81
N HIS A 566 -5.41 19.98 -6.54
CA HIS A 566 -4.87 19.17 -5.45
C HIS A 566 -5.91 18.21 -4.85
N PRO A 567 -5.51 17.00 -4.45
CA PRO A 567 -6.34 16.12 -3.64
C PRO A 567 -6.76 16.76 -2.32
N ASN A 568 -7.89 16.30 -1.76
CA ASN A 568 -8.14 16.39 -0.32
C ASN A 568 -7.66 15.10 0.37
N ASP A 569 -7.83 14.97 1.68
CA ASP A 569 -7.38 13.77 2.42
C ASP A 569 -7.92 12.47 1.85
N ARG A 570 -9.20 12.45 1.44
CA ARG A 570 -9.80 11.30 0.74
C ARG A 570 -9.12 11.00 -0.59
N GLY A 571 -8.77 12.03 -1.35
CA GLY A 571 -8.03 11.85 -2.60
C GLY A 571 -6.63 11.29 -2.38
N TYR A 572 -5.94 11.75 -1.33
CA TYR A 572 -4.63 11.21 -0.96
C TYR A 572 -4.71 9.75 -0.48
N GLU A 573 -5.73 9.39 0.30
CA GLU A 573 -5.98 8.00 0.70
C GLU A 573 -6.19 7.09 -0.51
N LYS A 574 -7.06 7.52 -1.45
CA LYS A 574 -7.28 6.82 -2.73
C LYS A 574 -5.99 6.60 -3.50
N MET A 575 -5.18 7.64 -3.64
CA MET A 575 -3.88 7.53 -4.31
C MET A 575 -2.96 6.55 -3.59
N GLY A 576 -2.92 6.54 -2.26
CA GLY A 576 -2.11 5.59 -1.48
C GLY A 576 -2.49 4.14 -1.79
N HIS A 577 -3.79 3.85 -1.89
CA HIS A 577 -4.27 2.56 -2.39
C HIS A 577 -3.84 2.30 -3.83
N ASP A 578 -4.05 3.24 -4.75
CA ASP A 578 -3.69 3.09 -6.17
C ASP A 578 -2.20 2.71 -6.34
N TRP A 579 -1.30 3.38 -5.61
CA TRP A 579 0.13 3.05 -5.59
C TRP A 579 0.39 1.66 -5.02
N PHE A 580 -0.25 1.31 -3.90
CA PHE A 580 -0.10 0.00 -3.27
C PHE A 580 -0.55 -1.12 -4.22
N GLU A 581 -1.71 -1.00 -4.87
CA GLU A 581 -2.19 -2.01 -5.83
C GLU A 581 -1.21 -2.19 -6.99
N ALA A 582 -0.65 -1.08 -7.49
CA ALA A 582 0.32 -1.11 -8.57
C ALA A 582 1.65 -1.74 -8.16
N ILE A 583 2.11 -1.52 -6.92
CA ILE A 583 3.33 -2.15 -6.36
C ILE A 583 3.11 -3.66 -6.22
N GLN A 584 2.00 -4.08 -5.60
CA GLN A 584 1.67 -5.50 -5.43
C GLN A 584 1.60 -6.23 -6.78
N ARG A 585 0.97 -5.62 -7.79
CA ARG A 585 0.81 -6.21 -9.13
C ARG A 585 2.15 -6.55 -9.79
N VAL A 586 3.11 -5.64 -9.74
CA VAL A 586 4.42 -5.86 -10.37
C VAL A 586 5.33 -6.72 -9.50
N ASN A 587 5.14 -6.67 -8.18
CA ASN A 587 5.88 -7.52 -7.26
C ASN A 587 5.53 -9.01 -7.43
N GLN A 588 4.24 -9.33 -7.60
CA GLN A 588 3.79 -10.70 -7.90
C GLN A 588 4.43 -11.29 -9.17
N LYS A 589 4.93 -10.43 -10.06
CA LYS A 589 5.64 -10.83 -11.29
C LYS A 589 7.16 -10.91 -11.10
N GLY A 590 7.67 -10.62 -9.91
CA GLY A 590 9.11 -10.57 -9.60
C GLY A 590 9.82 -9.40 -10.28
N LEU A 591 9.09 -8.33 -10.61
CA LEU A 591 9.66 -7.16 -11.31
C LEU A 591 10.34 -6.17 -10.35
N ILE A 592 9.96 -6.18 -9.07
CA ILE A 592 10.69 -5.46 -8.02
C ILE A 592 11.79 -6.39 -7.51
N LYS A 593 13.04 -5.92 -7.60
CA LYS A 593 14.18 -6.61 -6.99
C LYS A 593 14.23 -6.25 -5.51
N ASP A 594 14.59 -7.19 -4.65
CA ASP A 594 14.91 -6.86 -3.26
C ASP A 594 16.05 -5.86 -3.20
N ALA A 595 15.85 -4.77 -2.47
CA ALA A 595 16.92 -3.83 -2.24
C ALA A 595 17.96 -4.49 -1.31
N PRO A 596 19.26 -4.28 -1.57
CA PRO A 596 20.25 -4.44 -0.53
C PRO A 596 19.96 -3.36 0.52
N PHE A 597 19.20 -3.73 1.55
CA PHE A 597 19.32 -3.05 2.82
C PHE A 597 20.76 -3.32 3.27
N ALA A 598 21.40 -2.33 3.90
CA ALA A 598 22.62 -2.64 4.63
C ALA A 598 22.23 -3.82 5.51
N ALA A 599 22.87 -5.00 5.29
CA ALA A 599 22.45 -6.27 5.86
C ALA A 599 21.87 -6.00 7.23
N ASP A 600 20.55 -6.19 7.36
CA ASP A 600 19.82 -5.81 8.56
C ASP A 600 20.69 -6.22 9.74
N GLN A 601 20.98 -5.29 10.65
CA GLN A 601 21.66 -5.66 11.89
C GLN A 601 20.86 -6.69 12.70
N ALA A 602 19.67 -7.09 12.21
CA ALA A 602 18.99 -8.36 12.49
C ALA A 602 19.94 -9.57 12.40
N CYS A 603 20.37 -10.10 13.54
CA CYS A 603 21.16 -11.33 13.56
C CYS A 603 20.40 -12.48 12.87
N ALA A 604 20.91 -12.98 11.73
CA ALA A 604 20.38 -14.19 11.10
C ALA A 604 20.63 -15.46 11.94
N THR A 605 21.53 -15.38 12.91
CA THR A 605 21.94 -16.44 13.83
C THR A 605 21.61 -16.06 15.28
N ASN A 606 21.59 -17.06 16.17
CA ASN A 606 21.37 -16.82 17.59
C ASN A 606 22.41 -15.83 18.16
N PRO A 607 22.03 -15.01 19.16
CA PRO A 607 22.90 -14.00 19.74
C PRO A 607 24.16 -14.61 20.39
N VAL A 608 25.25 -13.85 20.35
CA VAL A 608 26.51 -14.15 21.04
C VAL A 608 26.67 -13.20 22.21
N TRP A 609 26.87 -13.75 23.40
CA TRP A 609 26.95 -12.98 24.64
C TRP A 609 28.38 -12.65 25.02
N TYR A 610 28.71 -11.36 25.07
CA TYR A 610 30.00 -10.86 25.54
C TYR A 610 29.90 -10.33 26.98
N PRO A 611 30.57 -10.94 27.97
CA PRO A 611 30.48 -10.49 29.36
C PRO A 611 31.08 -9.09 29.55
N GLN A 612 30.32 -8.21 30.20
CA GLN A 612 30.72 -6.83 30.49
C GLN A 612 31.17 -6.62 31.96
N GLY A 613 30.86 -7.60 32.81
CA GLY A 613 31.03 -7.48 34.26
C GLY A 613 30.02 -6.49 34.86
N GLU A 614 30.32 -5.98 36.05
CA GLU A 614 29.50 -4.96 36.73
C GLU A 614 29.54 -3.65 35.94
N ILE A 615 28.36 -3.20 35.49
CA ILE A 615 28.12 -1.95 34.77
C ILE A 615 27.49 -0.88 35.64
N ALA A 616 26.82 -1.24 36.73
CA ALA A 616 26.23 -0.32 37.69
C ALA A 616 26.39 -0.88 39.11
N ASN A 617 26.70 -0.01 40.08
CA ASN A 617 26.92 -0.39 41.48
C ASN A 617 25.68 -0.13 42.37
N GLY A 618 24.50 0.01 41.77
CA GLY A 618 23.23 0.36 42.41
C GLY A 618 22.87 1.84 42.26
N ALA A 619 21.71 2.24 42.81
CA ALA A 619 21.16 3.61 42.73
C ALA A 619 21.92 4.67 43.56
N GLY A 620 23.25 4.66 43.51
CA GLY A 620 24.13 5.47 44.35
C GLY A 620 24.35 4.92 45.78
N LEU A 621 23.88 3.70 46.07
CA LEU A 621 24.02 3.07 47.39
C LEU A 621 25.32 2.25 47.54
N GLY A 622 25.95 1.80 46.45
CA GLY A 622 27.26 1.15 46.48
C GLY A 622 27.31 -0.21 47.19
N LYS A 623 28.33 -1.00 46.84
CA LYS A 623 28.68 -2.30 47.45
C LYS A 623 29.08 -2.25 48.93
N ASP A 624 29.32 -1.05 49.47
CA ASP A 624 29.88 -0.83 50.81
C ASP A 624 28.84 -0.35 51.86
N LEU A 625 27.56 -0.16 51.50
CA LEU A 625 26.49 0.15 52.45
C LEU A 625 25.70 -1.12 52.81
N GLN A 626 26.19 -1.83 53.83
CA GLN A 626 25.30 -2.58 54.71
C GLN A 626 24.65 -1.59 55.68
N ALA A 627 23.41 -1.83 56.10
CA ALA A 627 22.85 -1.12 57.25
C ALA A 627 23.77 -1.33 58.46
N ASN A 628 24.64 -0.36 58.77
CA ASN A 628 25.54 -0.45 59.91
C ASN A 628 24.71 -0.29 61.18
N VAL A 629 24.34 -1.42 61.78
CA VAL A 629 23.76 -1.47 63.12
C VAL A 629 24.90 -1.37 64.12
N ASN A 630 25.25 -0.16 64.54
CA ASN A 630 26.25 0.02 65.59
C ASN A 630 25.58 -0.12 66.97
N CYS A 631 25.45 -1.36 67.44
CA CYS A 631 25.05 -1.66 68.81
C CYS A 631 26.27 -1.56 69.74
N GLY A 632 26.72 -0.34 70.02
CA GLY A 632 27.67 -0.12 71.11
C GLY A 632 26.93 -0.05 72.45
N ASP A 633 27.43 -0.76 73.47
CA ASP A 633 26.93 -0.66 74.85
C ASP A 633 27.06 0.78 75.35
N ILE A 634 26.01 1.59 75.18
CA ILE A 634 25.88 2.88 75.84
C ILE A 634 25.47 2.58 77.29
N PRO A 635 26.31 2.90 78.29
CA PRO A 635 25.92 2.76 79.68
C PRO A 635 24.74 3.72 79.93
N ASP A 636 23.67 3.19 80.52
CA ASP A 636 22.47 3.87 81.02
C ASP A 636 21.19 3.87 80.16
N THR A 637 21.13 3.18 79.01
CA THR A 637 19.82 2.80 78.40
C THR A 637 19.86 1.45 77.66
N PRO A 638 19.41 0.34 78.28
CA PRO A 638 19.31 -0.95 77.60
C PRO A 638 18.19 -0.90 76.53
N GLY A 639 18.54 -1.13 75.25
CA GLY A 639 17.56 -1.41 74.18
C GLY A 639 17.31 -0.31 73.15
N LYS A 640 18.18 0.68 72.96
CA LYS A 640 18.09 1.63 71.83
C LYS A 640 19.25 1.46 70.86
N CYS A 641 18.97 0.85 69.70
CA CYS A 641 19.81 0.99 68.52
C CYS A 641 19.61 2.40 67.94
N SER A 642 20.69 3.13 67.66
CA SER A 642 20.62 4.34 66.83
C SER A 642 20.96 3.94 65.41
N CYS A 643 20.00 3.92 64.49
CA CYS A 643 20.27 3.68 63.07
C CYS A 643 21.02 4.94 62.56
N GLY A 644 22.33 4.83 62.28
CA GLY A 644 23.13 5.97 61.84
C GLY A 644 22.83 6.31 60.37
N THR A 645 22.40 7.53 60.10
CA THR A 645 22.35 8.09 58.73
C THR A 645 23.78 8.48 58.32
N GLY A 646 24.56 7.51 57.85
CA GLY A 646 25.82 7.76 57.18
C GLY A 646 25.59 8.02 55.69
N ILE A 647 24.95 9.14 55.35
CA ILE A 647 24.93 9.66 53.98
C ILE A 647 26.03 10.72 53.92
N ASP A 648 27.15 10.45 53.25
CA ASP A 648 28.13 11.49 52.90
C ASP A 648 27.64 12.27 51.67
N THR A 649 26.49 12.94 51.81
CA THR A 649 26.03 13.93 50.85
C THR A 649 25.42 15.09 51.62
N SER A 650 25.82 16.30 51.27
CA SER A 650 25.50 17.55 51.96
C SER A 650 24.05 18.05 51.83
N GLU A 651 23.09 17.20 51.45
CA GLU A 651 21.67 17.60 51.37
C GLU A 651 20.73 16.53 51.99
N PRO A 652 19.93 16.89 53.02
CA PRO A 652 19.02 15.96 53.68
C PRO A 652 17.69 15.87 52.93
N GLY A 653 17.41 14.72 52.32
CA GLY A 653 16.05 14.29 51.96
C GLY A 653 15.45 13.47 53.10
N ASP A 654 14.18 13.70 53.44
CA ASP A 654 13.47 12.93 54.47
C ASP A 654 13.27 11.48 54.01
N TYR A 655 13.95 10.54 54.66
CA TYR A 655 13.70 9.10 54.52
C TYR A 655 12.80 8.67 55.69
N GLU A 656 11.53 8.34 55.44
CA GLU A 656 10.65 7.80 56.47
C GLU A 656 11.09 6.38 56.86
N VAL A 657 11.70 6.23 58.03
CA VAL A 657 11.92 4.94 58.68
C VAL A 657 10.77 4.70 59.65
N THR A 658 9.89 3.75 59.37
CA THR A 658 8.81 3.39 60.31
C THR A 658 9.25 2.27 61.23
N LEU A 659 9.32 2.55 62.54
CA LEU A 659 9.68 1.55 63.56
C LEU A 659 8.49 0.62 63.85
N THR A 660 8.65 -0.68 63.56
CA THR A 660 7.76 -1.72 64.09
C THR A 660 8.60 -2.81 64.75
N GLY A 661 8.51 -2.97 66.09
CA GLY A 661 9.04 -4.14 66.80
C GLY A 661 10.52 -4.12 67.23
N GLY A 662 11.25 -3.01 67.14
CA GLY A 662 12.59 -2.88 67.74
C GLY A 662 13.78 -3.36 66.90
N SER A 663 13.60 -3.63 65.60
CA SER A 663 14.67 -3.74 64.61
C SER A 663 14.63 -2.58 63.62
N CYS A 664 15.78 -2.06 63.17
CA CYS A 664 15.85 -1.16 62.01
C CYS A 664 15.44 -1.98 60.77
N THR A 665 14.18 -1.93 60.36
CA THR A 665 13.69 -2.61 59.15
C THR A 665 12.93 -1.61 58.30
N ASP A 666 13.63 -1.00 57.35
CA ASP A 666 13.03 -0.70 56.05
C ASP A 666 14.09 -0.68 54.94
N MET A 667 14.63 -1.87 54.65
CA MET A 667 15.26 -2.23 53.35
C MET A 667 15.11 -3.75 53.12
N SER A 668 14.07 -4.37 53.69
CA SER A 668 14.01 -5.83 53.77
C SER A 668 13.10 -6.43 52.69
N TYR A 669 13.76 -7.04 51.71
CA TYR A 669 13.30 -7.99 50.69
C TYR A 669 12.77 -7.42 49.37
N GLU A 670 13.46 -7.81 48.27
CA GLU A 670 13.14 -7.60 46.85
C GLU A 670 13.48 -6.22 46.22
N ASN A 671 14.75 -5.78 46.30
CA ASN A 671 15.22 -4.59 45.56
C ASN A 671 15.22 -4.77 44.02
N ILE A 672 15.04 -5.99 43.53
CA ILE A 672 15.01 -6.27 42.09
C ILE A 672 13.87 -5.58 41.36
N GLN A 673 12.68 -5.52 41.96
CA GLN A 673 11.51 -4.83 41.42
C GLN A 673 11.63 -3.31 41.48
N ALA A 674 12.70 -2.78 42.10
CA ALA A 674 12.99 -1.35 42.06
C ALA A 674 13.86 -0.99 40.84
N VAL A 675 14.54 -1.95 40.21
CA VAL A 675 15.44 -1.71 39.09
C VAL A 675 14.66 -1.80 37.78
N HIS A 676 14.66 -0.72 37.02
CA HIS A 676 14.09 -0.65 35.68
C HIS A 676 15.11 -0.07 34.71
N PHE A 677 14.89 -0.34 33.43
CA PHE A 677 15.62 0.26 32.34
C PHE A 677 14.65 0.83 31.32
N ALA A 678 14.90 2.05 30.86
CA ALA A 678 14.03 2.70 29.89
C ALA A 678 14.80 3.79 29.11
N ASP A 679 14.53 3.93 27.81
CA ASP A 679 15.07 5.03 27.01
C ASP A 679 14.25 6.31 27.27
N LEU A 680 14.78 7.21 28.10
CA LEU A 680 14.07 8.43 28.50
C LEU A 680 14.31 9.58 27.55
N ASP A 681 15.43 9.63 26.84
CA ASP A 681 15.78 10.75 25.96
C ASP A 681 15.61 10.44 24.47
N GLY A 682 15.32 9.20 24.11
CA GLY A 682 15.00 8.73 22.77
C GLY A 682 16.23 8.51 21.91
N ASP A 683 17.37 8.22 22.55
CA ASP A 683 18.64 7.99 21.85
C ASP A 683 18.93 6.51 21.53
N GLY A 684 17.99 5.62 21.89
CA GLY A 684 18.06 4.18 21.73
C GLY A 684 18.69 3.46 22.93
N ARG A 685 19.29 4.17 23.88
CA ARG A 685 19.98 3.58 25.02
C ARG A 685 19.14 3.70 26.28
N ALA A 686 18.98 2.61 26.99
CA ALA A 686 18.22 2.60 28.22
C ALA A 686 18.99 3.23 29.38
N GLU A 687 18.32 4.13 30.10
CA GLU A 687 18.72 4.63 31.41
C GLU A 687 18.54 3.58 32.50
N TYR A 688 19.40 3.63 33.52
CA TYR A 688 19.18 2.88 34.76
C TYR A 688 18.24 3.67 35.67
N LEU A 689 17.14 3.04 36.09
CA LEU A 689 16.11 3.65 36.93
C LEU A 689 15.96 2.89 38.25
N TRP A 690 15.76 3.64 39.34
CA TRP A 690 15.41 3.10 40.63
C TRP A 690 14.07 3.64 41.11
N VAL A 691 13.10 2.73 41.34
CA VAL A 691 11.72 3.02 41.71
C VAL A 691 11.48 2.72 43.18
N ASP A 692 11.04 3.73 43.93
CA ASP A 692 10.77 3.61 45.37
C ASP A 692 9.44 2.89 45.67
N ALA A 693 9.12 2.70 46.96
CA ALA A 693 7.89 2.00 47.36
C ALA A 693 6.57 2.71 46.99
N LYS A 694 6.62 3.99 46.62
CA LYS A 694 5.48 4.85 46.25
C LYS A 694 5.55 5.30 44.77
N GLY A 695 6.43 4.67 43.99
CA GLY A 695 6.57 4.88 42.55
C GLY A 695 7.42 6.10 42.16
N ALA A 696 8.12 6.74 43.10
CA ALA A 696 9.08 7.80 42.77
C ALA A 696 10.30 7.21 42.07
N VAL A 697 10.86 7.95 41.11
CA VAL A 697 11.90 7.44 40.21
C VAL A 697 13.14 8.31 40.32
N ARG A 698 14.27 7.66 40.62
CA ARG A 698 15.60 8.22 40.42
C ARG A 698 16.20 7.64 39.14
N ALA A 699 16.72 8.49 38.27
CA ALA A 699 17.32 8.06 37.00
C ALA A 699 18.82 8.33 36.95
N PHE A 700 19.51 7.50 36.18
CA PHE A 700 20.94 7.61 35.90
C PHE A 700 21.10 7.56 34.37
N TYR A 701 21.47 8.69 33.79
CA TYR A 701 21.61 8.91 32.36
C TYR A 701 22.69 8.04 31.74
N ASN A 702 22.37 7.31 30.67
CA ASN A 702 23.31 6.46 29.94
C ASN A 702 24.09 7.29 28.91
N GLN A 703 25.38 7.51 29.12
CA GLN A 703 26.20 8.26 28.16
C GLN A 703 26.80 7.40 27.03
N GLY A 704 26.52 6.10 27.05
CA GLY A 704 27.23 5.09 26.27
C GLY A 704 28.58 4.70 26.87
N SER A 705 29.40 4.04 26.06
CA SER A 705 30.69 3.48 26.47
C SER A 705 31.68 4.56 26.90
N ALA A 706 32.29 4.39 28.08
CA ALA A 706 33.29 5.31 28.62
C ALA A 706 34.48 5.48 27.65
N SER A 707 34.80 6.74 27.30
CA SER A 707 35.93 7.07 26.42
C SER A 707 36.98 7.93 27.16
N PRO A 708 38.29 7.59 27.11
CA PRO A 708 38.87 6.43 26.44
C PRO A 708 38.66 5.14 27.27
N PRO A 709 38.66 3.95 26.62
CA PRO A 709 38.45 2.68 27.31
C PRO A 709 39.53 2.48 28.38
N GLN A 710 39.13 2.48 29.65
CA GLN A 710 40.07 2.43 30.77
C GLN A 710 40.65 1.03 31.07
N SER A 711 40.38 0.02 30.25
CA SER A 711 41.08 -1.27 30.33
C SER A 711 40.81 -2.11 29.08
N GLN A 712 41.47 -3.27 29.00
CA GLN A 712 41.22 -4.30 27.98
C GLN A 712 39.79 -4.90 28.04
N ASP A 713 38.93 -4.41 28.95
CA ASP A 713 37.51 -4.78 29.16
C ASP A 713 36.56 -3.73 28.53
N GLY A 714 36.75 -3.42 27.25
CA GLY A 714 36.35 -2.17 26.57
C GLY A 714 34.86 -1.82 26.33
N SER A 715 33.94 -1.94 27.28
CA SER A 715 32.51 -1.62 27.02
C SER A 715 31.64 -1.30 28.25
N LYS A 716 32.21 -0.69 29.30
CA LYS A 716 31.43 -0.25 30.47
C LYS A 716 30.62 1.02 30.19
N VAL A 717 29.33 0.97 30.52
CA VAL A 717 28.39 2.08 30.46
C VAL A 717 28.80 3.18 31.44
N SER A 718 28.78 4.44 30.99
CA SER A 718 29.00 5.61 31.84
C SER A 718 27.67 6.20 32.30
N TRP A 719 27.47 6.28 33.62
CA TRP A 719 26.23 6.75 34.24
C TRP A 719 26.38 8.15 34.83
N TRP A 720 25.45 9.06 34.51
CA TRP A 720 25.34 10.36 35.18
C TRP A 720 24.07 10.45 36.01
N ASP A 721 24.20 10.82 37.30
CA ASP A 721 23.05 10.96 38.20
C ASP A 721 22.13 12.10 37.73
N ALA A 722 20.95 11.73 37.23
CA ALA A 722 19.90 12.66 36.86
C ALA A 722 19.10 13.11 38.09
N GLY A 723 19.25 12.42 39.23
CA GLY A 723 18.45 12.64 40.44
C GLY A 723 17.01 12.13 40.28
N THR A 724 16.10 12.67 41.09
CA THR A 724 14.68 12.32 41.05
C THR A 724 14.01 12.94 39.83
N ILE A 725 13.50 12.10 38.93
CA ILE A 725 12.81 12.52 37.70
C ILE A 725 11.29 12.39 37.81
N ALA A 726 10.78 11.62 38.77
CA ALA A 726 9.36 11.52 39.09
C ALA A 726 9.18 11.44 40.61
N THR A 727 8.25 12.20 41.18
CA THR A 727 7.97 12.22 42.62
C THR A 727 7.12 11.04 43.10
N GLY A 728 6.66 10.20 42.17
CA GLY A 728 5.77 9.08 42.44
C GLY A 728 4.29 9.47 42.43
N VAL A 729 3.47 8.52 42.00
CA VAL A 729 2.01 8.67 41.87
C VAL A 729 1.24 7.88 42.94
N GLY A 730 1.97 7.25 43.88
CA GLY A 730 1.40 6.36 44.89
C GLY A 730 1.28 4.89 44.44
N ALA A 731 1.69 4.58 43.21
CA ALA A 731 1.84 3.21 42.71
C ALA A 731 2.86 2.44 43.54
N ARG A 732 2.65 1.13 43.71
CA ARG A 732 3.74 0.26 44.21
C ARG A 732 4.79 0.09 43.10
N ARG A 733 6.07 -0.12 43.45
CA ARG A 733 7.12 -0.28 42.43
C ARG A 733 6.82 -1.36 41.39
N GLN A 734 6.25 -2.49 41.79
CA GLN A 734 5.87 -3.57 40.86
C GLN A 734 4.67 -3.24 39.94
N GLU A 735 4.02 -2.10 40.15
CA GLU A 735 2.93 -1.58 39.34
C GLU A 735 3.42 -0.46 38.39
N VAL A 736 4.70 -0.06 38.49
CA VAL A 736 5.33 0.95 37.63
C VAL A 736 5.98 0.27 36.44
N HIS A 737 5.66 0.74 35.24
CA HIS A 737 6.23 0.26 33.98
C HIS A 737 6.70 1.44 33.14
N PHE A 738 7.62 1.16 32.20
CA PHE A 738 8.10 2.12 31.22
C PHE A 738 8.01 1.51 29.82
N ALA A 739 7.34 2.20 28.90
CA ALA A 739 7.18 1.79 27.51
C ALA A 739 6.74 2.99 26.65
N ASP A 740 7.02 2.99 25.36
CA ASP A 740 6.63 4.08 24.44
C ASP A 740 5.17 3.92 23.99
N ILE A 741 4.24 4.67 24.59
CA ILE A 741 2.81 4.56 24.27
C ILE A 741 2.44 5.42 23.07
N ASN A 742 3.07 6.58 22.88
CA ASN A 742 2.70 7.50 21.79
C ASN A 742 3.54 7.29 20.51
N GLY A 743 4.59 6.47 20.56
CA GLY A 743 5.45 6.11 19.44
C GLY A 743 6.45 7.20 19.07
N ASP A 744 6.86 8.03 20.03
CA ASP A 744 7.77 9.16 19.79
C ASP A 744 9.25 8.85 20.05
N GLY A 745 9.55 7.59 20.36
CA GLY A 745 10.87 7.06 20.64
C GLY A 745 11.29 7.17 22.10
N ARG A 746 10.47 7.75 22.99
CA ARG A 746 10.79 7.89 24.42
C ARG A 746 9.82 7.08 25.27
N HIS A 747 10.36 6.37 26.25
CA HIS A 747 9.54 5.61 27.18
C HIS A 747 8.75 6.53 28.14
N ASP A 748 7.47 6.19 28.28
CA ASP A 748 6.49 6.86 29.14
C ASP A 748 6.41 6.21 30.52
N TYR A 749 5.93 6.96 31.53
CA TYR A 749 5.68 6.41 32.86
C TYR A 749 4.26 5.84 32.90
N ILE A 750 4.14 4.57 33.28
CA ILE A 750 2.88 3.83 33.29
C ILE A 750 2.61 3.28 34.69
N TRP A 751 1.42 3.56 35.23
CA TRP A 751 0.89 2.86 36.40
C TRP A 751 -0.10 1.79 35.94
N VAL A 752 0.23 0.53 36.18
CA VAL A 752 -0.67 -0.62 35.99
C VAL A 752 -1.43 -0.89 37.29
N HIS A 753 -2.74 -0.66 37.30
CA HIS A 753 -3.57 -0.91 38.46
C HIS A 753 -3.81 -2.41 38.70
N PRO A 754 -4.17 -2.83 39.93
CA PRO A 754 -4.42 -4.24 40.27
C PRO A 754 -5.46 -4.96 39.38
N GLU A 755 -6.43 -4.23 38.83
CA GLU A 755 -7.46 -4.72 37.91
C GLU A 755 -7.07 -4.71 36.42
N GLY A 756 -5.82 -4.33 36.11
CA GLY A 756 -5.27 -4.31 34.75
C GLY A 756 -5.57 -3.05 33.95
N SER A 757 -6.24 -2.05 34.52
CA SER A 757 -6.33 -0.72 33.94
C SER A 757 -4.96 -0.02 34.00
N ILE A 758 -4.70 0.91 33.08
CA ILE A 758 -3.41 1.64 33.03
C ILE A 758 -3.63 3.14 32.97
N GLU A 759 -2.85 3.88 33.74
CA GLU A 759 -2.74 5.34 33.72
C GLU A 759 -1.34 5.72 33.23
N VAL A 760 -1.26 6.71 32.33
CA VAL A 760 -0.02 7.05 31.61
C VAL A 760 0.35 8.52 31.81
N TRP A 761 1.65 8.77 31.92
CA TRP A 761 2.25 10.09 31.83
C TRP A 761 3.25 10.12 30.68
N ILE A 762 2.96 10.94 29.66
CA ILE A 762 3.81 11.03 28.47
C ILE A 762 5.10 11.76 28.79
N ASN A 763 6.21 11.22 28.30
CA ASN A 763 7.53 11.81 28.37
C ASN A 763 7.69 12.97 27.35
N GLN A 764 7.70 14.21 27.84
CA GLN A 764 7.84 15.42 27.02
C GLN A 764 9.29 15.79 26.69
N GLY A 765 10.24 14.90 26.96
CA GLY A 765 11.67 15.14 26.81
C GLY A 765 12.24 16.04 27.90
N GLN A 766 13.49 16.47 27.72
CA GLN A 766 14.26 17.19 28.73
C GLN A 766 13.60 18.50 29.18
N VAL A 767 13.45 18.70 30.50
CA VAL A 767 12.95 19.96 31.07
C VAL A 767 14.03 21.03 31.14
N ALA A 768 13.62 22.29 31.01
CA ALA A 768 14.51 23.43 31.18
C ALA A 768 15.14 23.43 32.58
N GLY A 769 16.47 23.44 32.64
CA GLY A 769 17.25 23.39 33.89
C GLY A 769 17.51 21.97 34.43
N GLY A 770 17.12 20.93 33.71
CA GLY A 770 17.52 19.54 33.99
C GLY A 770 19.04 19.36 33.91
N LYS A 771 19.58 18.46 34.75
CA LYS A 771 21.04 18.18 34.80
C LYS A 771 21.52 17.36 33.61
N THR A 772 20.65 16.49 33.09
CA THR A 772 20.92 15.51 32.02
C THR A 772 19.69 15.43 31.09
N PRO A 773 19.81 14.84 29.88
CA PRO A 773 18.67 14.58 29.01
C PRO A 773 17.55 13.74 29.66
N ALA A 774 17.92 12.80 30.54
CA ALA A 774 16.99 11.99 31.33
C ALA A 774 16.15 12.79 32.35
N ASN A 775 16.44 14.07 32.58
CA ASN A 775 15.56 14.94 33.38
C ASN A 775 14.34 15.37 32.56
N VAL A 776 13.34 14.50 32.50
CA VAL A 776 12.19 14.65 31.61
C VAL A 776 10.95 15.27 32.27
N GLY A 777 10.06 15.80 31.43
CA GLY A 777 8.75 16.33 31.84
C GLY A 777 7.65 15.30 31.67
N TRP A 778 6.78 15.14 32.68
CA TRP A 778 5.69 14.17 32.66
C TRP A 778 4.34 14.83 32.41
N TRP A 779 3.68 14.47 31.31
CA TRP A 779 2.35 14.98 30.97
C TRP A 779 1.23 13.95 31.26
N PRO A 780 0.41 14.14 32.31
CA PRO A 780 -0.64 13.19 32.68
C PRO A 780 -1.70 13.02 31.60
N GLN A 781 -2.01 11.77 31.25
CA GLN A 781 -3.07 11.40 30.29
C GLN A 781 -4.33 10.82 30.94
N GLY A 782 -4.26 10.46 32.22
CA GLY A 782 -5.30 9.70 32.89
C GLY A 782 -5.34 8.24 32.42
N ILE A 783 -6.48 7.57 32.64
CA ILE A 783 -6.66 6.17 32.24
C ILE A 783 -6.63 6.06 30.71
N VAL A 784 -5.69 5.26 30.20
CA VAL A 784 -5.47 5.01 28.76
C VAL A 784 -6.07 3.66 28.33
N ALA A 785 -6.05 2.67 29.22
CA ALA A 785 -6.78 1.41 29.04
C ALA A 785 -7.57 1.08 30.30
N THR A 786 -8.83 0.68 30.17
CA THR A 786 -9.70 0.33 31.32
C THR A 786 -9.43 -1.07 31.88
N GLY A 787 -8.53 -1.84 31.27
CA GLY A 787 -8.30 -3.24 31.57
C GLY A 787 -9.39 -4.16 31.00
N THR A 788 -9.10 -5.45 30.98
CA THR A 788 -9.96 -6.51 30.42
C THR A 788 -10.61 -7.40 31.48
N GLY A 789 -10.43 -7.04 32.75
CA GLY A 789 -10.78 -7.87 33.91
C GLY A 789 -9.67 -8.85 34.33
N SER A 790 -8.51 -8.83 33.65
CA SER A 790 -7.32 -9.58 34.06
C SER A 790 -6.53 -8.81 35.14
N PRO A 791 -5.96 -9.48 36.15
CA PRO A 791 -5.13 -8.81 37.16
C PRO A 791 -3.94 -8.07 36.54
N GLY A 792 -3.61 -6.90 37.08
CA GLY A 792 -2.47 -6.08 36.65
C GLY A 792 -1.14 -6.83 36.63
N SER A 793 -0.95 -7.81 37.51
CA SER A 793 0.23 -8.68 37.55
C SER A 793 0.45 -9.57 36.32
N ARG A 794 -0.51 -9.58 35.38
CA ARG A 794 -0.43 -10.29 34.09
C ARG A 794 -0.07 -9.34 32.93
N ILE A 795 -0.02 -8.04 33.17
CA ILE A 795 0.15 -7.06 32.11
C ILE A 795 1.64 -6.85 31.83
N LYS A 796 1.99 -6.87 30.55
CA LYS A 796 3.30 -6.49 30.03
C LYS A 796 3.12 -5.59 28.81
N PHE A 797 4.21 -4.94 28.43
CA PHE A 797 4.29 -4.09 27.25
C PHE A 797 5.44 -4.57 26.38
N ALA A 798 5.22 -4.60 25.07
CA ALA A 798 6.19 -5.03 24.06
C ALA A 798 5.72 -4.53 22.68
N ASP A 799 6.63 -4.22 21.77
CA ASP A 799 6.30 -3.88 20.38
C ASP A 799 6.28 -5.16 19.52
N LEU A 800 5.11 -5.81 19.41
CA LEU A 800 5.02 -7.10 18.72
C LEU A 800 4.78 -6.95 17.21
N ASN A 801 4.47 -5.76 16.70
CA ASN A 801 4.27 -5.50 15.28
C ASN A 801 5.41 -4.69 14.64
N GLY A 802 6.33 -4.16 15.43
CA GLY A 802 7.51 -3.41 15.02
C GLY A 802 7.18 -2.01 14.51
N ASP A 803 6.12 -1.39 15.06
CA ASP A 803 5.67 -0.06 14.64
C ASP A 803 6.18 1.09 15.53
N GLY A 804 7.04 0.76 16.49
CA GLY A 804 7.64 1.67 17.47
C GLY A 804 6.73 2.01 18.65
N LYS A 805 5.53 1.43 18.75
CA LYS A 805 4.62 1.62 19.90
C LYS A 805 4.52 0.35 20.73
N ALA A 806 4.45 0.54 22.03
CA ALA A 806 4.24 -0.55 22.96
C ALA A 806 2.79 -1.06 22.89
N ASP A 807 2.64 -2.36 22.65
CA ASP A 807 1.37 -3.07 22.72
C ASP A 807 1.02 -3.44 24.16
N TYR A 808 -0.27 -3.66 24.44
CA TYR A 808 -0.75 -4.13 25.74
C TYR A 808 -0.90 -5.65 25.71
N LEU A 809 -0.13 -6.36 26.54
CA LEU A 809 -0.08 -7.82 26.57
C LEU A 809 -0.67 -8.36 27.88
N ILE A 810 -1.43 -9.44 27.78
CA ILE A 810 -1.91 -10.22 28.93
C ILE A 810 -1.26 -11.60 28.90
N ILE A 811 -0.52 -11.93 29.95
CA ILE A 811 0.19 -13.19 30.09
C ILE A 811 -0.59 -14.15 31.00
N ASP A 812 -0.95 -15.33 30.48
CA ASP A 812 -1.61 -16.37 31.26
C ASP A 812 -0.62 -17.19 32.10
N ASP A 813 -1.14 -18.09 32.95
CA ASP A 813 -0.32 -18.83 33.92
C ASP A 813 0.62 -19.87 33.29
N ILE A 814 0.48 -20.15 31.98
CA ILE A 814 1.35 -21.06 31.21
C ILE A 814 2.18 -20.32 30.14
N GLY A 815 2.24 -18.99 30.24
CA GLY A 815 3.01 -18.12 29.33
C GLY A 815 2.31 -17.85 28.00
N GLY A 816 1.03 -18.16 27.86
CA GLY A 816 0.23 -17.73 26.72
C GLY A 816 0.00 -16.22 26.73
N VAL A 817 -0.13 -15.62 25.55
CA VAL A 817 -0.13 -14.16 25.38
C VAL A 817 -1.36 -13.74 24.59
N ASP A 818 -2.22 -12.92 25.19
CA ASP A 818 -3.25 -12.17 24.48
C ASP A 818 -2.74 -10.74 24.23
N VAL A 819 -2.88 -10.24 23.00
CA VAL A 819 -2.31 -8.94 22.59
C VAL A 819 -3.43 -7.96 22.25
N TYR A 820 -3.21 -6.70 22.60
CA TYR A 820 -4.00 -5.56 22.18
C TYR A 820 -3.03 -4.57 21.54
N LEU A 821 -3.11 -4.43 20.21
CA LEU A 821 -2.19 -3.53 19.50
C LEU A 821 -2.48 -2.08 19.81
N ASN A 822 -1.42 -1.31 19.95
CA ASN A 822 -1.50 0.14 20.04
C ASN A 822 -1.57 0.75 18.64
N LEU A 823 -2.76 1.17 18.21
CA LEU A 823 -2.94 1.78 16.88
C LEU A 823 -2.61 3.29 16.86
N GLY A 824 -2.02 3.82 17.93
CA GLY A 824 -1.74 5.23 18.10
C GLY A 824 -2.94 6.04 18.61
N PRO A 825 -2.85 7.38 18.54
CA PRO A 825 -3.80 8.29 19.19
C PRO A 825 -5.25 8.10 18.74
N LYS A 826 -6.19 8.16 19.70
CA LYS A 826 -7.62 8.15 19.43
C LYS A 826 -8.02 9.34 18.56
N ALA A 827 -9.05 9.16 17.74
CA ALA A 827 -9.58 10.25 16.94
C ALA A 827 -10.04 11.42 17.84
N ASN A 828 -9.61 12.64 17.50
CA ASN A 828 -9.87 13.88 18.25
C ASN A 828 -9.20 14.00 19.63
N THR A 829 -8.17 13.18 19.91
CA THR A 829 -7.24 13.45 21.01
C THR A 829 -5.97 14.10 20.49
N ASP A 830 -5.08 14.49 21.39
CA ASP A 830 -3.78 15.03 21.00
C ASP A 830 -2.97 13.96 20.24
N PRO A 831 -2.42 14.28 19.05
CA PRO A 831 -1.63 13.33 18.26
C PRO A 831 -0.31 12.90 18.92
N ASN A 832 0.16 13.62 19.95
CA ASN A 832 1.34 13.25 20.72
C ASN A 832 0.97 12.76 22.13
N GLY A 833 -0.33 12.61 22.43
CA GLY A 833 -0.83 12.15 23.72
C GLY A 833 -0.91 10.64 23.84
N GLY A 834 -1.08 10.14 25.05
CA GLY A 834 -1.15 8.71 25.36
C GLY A 834 -2.55 8.11 25.26
N GLN A 835 -3.57 8.89 24.88
CA GLN A 835 -4.91 8.36 24.66
C GLN A 835 -4.95 7.59 23.34
N VAL A 836 -4.60 6.30 23.38
CA VAL A 836 -4.44 5.44 22.20
C VAL A 836 -5.60 4.47 21.96
N GLU A 837 -5.79 4.07 20.71
CA GLU A 837 -6.77 3.06 20.31
C GLU A 837 -6.17 1.65 20.45
N TRP A 838 -6.81 0.80 21.27
CA TRP A 838 -6.37 -0.58 21.52
C TRP A 838 -7.15 -1.56 20.66
N TRP A 839 -6.45 -2.31 19.80
CA TRP A 839 -7.09 -3.31 18.94
C TRP A 839 -6.85 -4.75 19.42
N PRO A 840 -7.89 -5.51 19.80
CA PRO A 840 -7.74 -6.87 20.31
C PRO A 840 -7.31 -7.85 19.22
N GLN A 841 -6.16 -8.49 19.41
CA GLN A 841 -5.64 -9.53 18.52
C GLN A 841 -6.00 -10.95 18.95
N LYS A 842 -6.47 -11.14 20.19
CA LYS A 842 -6.65 -12.47 20.83
C LYS A 842 -5.29 -13.16 21.06
N LYS A 843 -5.31 -14.49 21.26
CA LYS A 843 -4.17 -15.28 21.74
C LYS A 843 -3.10 -15.44 20.65
N THR A 844 -2.02 -14.67 20.74
CA THR A 844 -0.90 -14.64 19.78
C THR A 844 0.18 -15.67 20.11
N ALA A 845 0.22 -16.18 21.35
CA ALA A 845 1.08 -17.29 21.76
C ALA A 845 0.31 -18.26 22.67
N THR A 846 0.44 -19.57 22.43
CA THR A 846 -0.24 -20.60 23.23
C THR A 846 0.41 -20.83 24.60
N GLY A 847 1.65 -20.35 24.77
CA GLY A 847 2.50 -20.64 25.92
C GLY A 847 3.41 -21.84 25.67
N VAL A 848 4.60 -21.81 26.28
CA VAL A 848 5.64 -22.85 26.16
C VAL A 848 5.75 -23.74 27.41
N GLY A 849 4.79 -23.63 28.33
CA GLY A 849 4.74 -24.40 29.58
C GLY A 849 5.52 -23.79 30.75
N GLY A 850 6.14 -22.62 30.54
CA GLY A 850 6.66 -21.75 31.61
C GLY A 850 5.54 -20.98 32.32
N ASN A 851 5.82 -20.39 33.48
CA ASN A 851 4.84 -19.52 34.15
C ASN A 851 4.96 -18.06 33.70
N ARG A 852 3.97 -17.21 34.02
CA ARG A 852 3.94 -15.79 33.62
C ARG A 852 5.19 -14.97 33.99
N LEU A 853 5.88 -15.30 35.09
CA LEU A 853 7.08 -14.57 35.54
C LEU A 853 8.32 -14.95 34.70
N GLN A 854 8.25 -16.09 34.02
CA GLN A 854 9.28 -16.60 33.13
C GLN A 854 9.10 -16.14 31.67
N THR A 855 7.99 -15.48 31.35
CA THR A 855 7.70 -14.94 30.00
C THR A 855 8.18 -13.50 29.90
N ASN A 856 9.13 -13.22 29.02
CA ASN A 856 9.69 -11.89 28.77
C ASN A 856 9.67 -11.57 27.27
N PHE A 857 9.87 -10.29 26.96
CA PHE A 857 9.89 -9.78 25.60
C PHE A 857 11.07 -8.84 25.42
N GLY A 858 11.60 -8.81 24.21
CA GLY A 858 12.67 -7.89 23.81
C GLY A 858 13.22 -8.29 22.46
N ASP A 859 13.54 -7.31 21.62
CA ASP A 859 14.16 -7.51 20.32
C ASP A 859 15.57 -8.12 20.47
N MET A 860 15.71 -9.42 20.18
CA MET A 860 17.00 -10.12 20.33
C MET A 860 17.84 -10.06 19.08
N ASN A 861 17.21 -9.94 17.91
CA ASN A 861 17.92 -9.92 16.64
C ASN A 861 18.19 -8.49 16.17
N GLY A 862 17.37 -7.50 16.52
CA GLY A 862 17.45 -6.11 16.08
C GLY A 862 16.56 -5.85 14.86
N ASP A 863 15.45 -6.58 14.71
CA ASP A 863 14.53 -6.45 13.57
C ASP A 863 13.35 -5.49 13.82
N GLY A 864 13.34 -4.84 14.97
CA GLY A 864 12.34 -3.90 15.44
C GLY A 864 11.14 -4.56 16.09
N ARG A 865 11.02 -5.90 16.11
CA ARG A 865 9.93 -6.61 16.77
C ARG A 865 10.42 -7.31 18.01
N ASP A 866 9.67 -7.18 19.09
CA ASP A 866 9.99 -7.90 20.32
C ASP A 866 9.76 -9.41 20.17
N ASP A 867 10.78 -10.16 20.59
CA ASP A 867 10.78 -11.62 20.56
C ASP A 867 10.21 -12.22 21.86
N TYR A 868 9.72 -13.45 21.81
CA TYR A 868 9.23 -14.17 22.99
C TYR A 868 10.40 -14.90 23.66
N LEU A 869 10.64 -14.57 24.92
CA LEU A 869 11.74 -15.09 25.73
C LEU A 869 11.19 -15.92 26.89
N TRP A 870 11.58 -17.19 26.94
CA TRP A 870 11.34 -18.03 28.10
C TRP A 870 12.57 -18.09 28.99
N LEU A 871 12.49 -17.43 30.13
CA LEU A 871 13.53 -17.33 31.15
C LEU A 871 13.31 -18.40 32.22
N GLN A 872 14.22 -19.37 32.30
CA GLN A 872 14.16 -20.45 33.26
C GLN A 872 14.70 -20.03 34.64
N ASP A 873 14.37 -20.82 35.67
CA ASP A 873 14.80 -20.53 37.06
C ASP A 873 16.33 -20.53 37.24
N SER A 874 17.09 -21.14 36.33
CA SER A 874 18.56 -21.15 36.32
C SER A 874 19.21 -19.92 35.67
N GLY A 875 18.40 -18.99 35.14
CA GLY A 875 18.87 -17.87 34.31
C GLY A 875 19.09 -18.26 32.84
N ALA A 876 18.75 -19.49 32.45
CA ALA A 876 18.79 -19.88 31.05
C ALA A 876 17.65 -19.23 30.26
N VAL A 877 17.88 -18.87 28.99
CA VAL A 877 16.90 -18.21 28.12
C VAL A 877 16.70 -19.03 26.86
N ARG A 878 15.44 -19.36 26.54
CA ARG A 878 15.04 -19.92 25.24
C ARG A 878 14.28 -18.88 24.44
N LEU A 879 14.60 -18.78 23.15
CA LEU A 879 14.09 -17.76 22.23
C LEU A 879 13.08 -18.36 21.26
N TRP A 880 11.95 -17.66 21.11
CA TRP A 880 11.05 -17.76 19.98
C TRP A 880 11.05 -16.42 19.26
N GLN A 881 11.71 -16.38 18.12
CA GLN A 881 11.84 -15.16 17.34
C GLN A 881 10.50 -14.78 16.70
N ASN A 882 10.13 -13.52 16.77
CA ASN A 882 8.93 -12.95 16.18
C ASN A 882 9.13 -12.71 14.68
N GLY A 883 8.66 -13.67 13.86
CA GLY A 883 8.67 -13.57 12.41
C GLY A 883 7.58 -12.65 11.82
N GLY A 884 6.87 -11.88 12.65
CA GLY A 884 5.77 -11.02 12.24
C GLY A 884 4.41 -11.73 12.18
N SER A 885 3.46 -11.18 11.41
CA SER A 885 2.09 -11.70 11.33
C SER A 885 1.96 -12.90 10.40
N ALA A 886 1.19 -13.91 10.80
CA ALA A 886 0.87 -15.09 9.98
C ALA A 886 -0.22 -14.85 8.91
N GLY A 887 -0.52 -13.58 8.58
CA GLY A 887 -1.57 -13.21 7.62
C GLY A 887 -2.91 -12.87 8.28
N ASN A 888 -3.15 -13.31 9.52
CA ASN A 888 -4.23 -12.81 10.37
C ASN A 888 -3.69 -11.73 11.32
N PRO A 889 -4.41 -10.61 11.56
CA PRO A 889 -3.94 -9.52 12.42
C PRO A 889 -3.42 -10.00 13.80
N GLY A 890 -4.01 -11.09 14.32
CA GLY A 890 -3.75 -11.59 15.66
C GLY A 890 -2.98 -12.90 15.77
N GLU A 891 -2.35 -13.36 14.70
CA GLU A 891 -1.41 -14.47 14.78
C GLU A 891 0.01 -13.95 14.59
N ARG A 892 0.93 -14.41 15.45
CA ARG A 892 2.37 -14.15 15.32
C ARG A 892 3.08 -15.44 14.93
N ILE A 893 4.03 -15.33 14.02
CA ILE A 893 4.90 -16.44 13.62
C ILE A 893 6.02 -16.51 14.66
N TRP A 894 5.97 -17.53 15.51
CA TRP A 894 7.03 -17.78 16.49
C TRP A 894 8.01 -18.83 15.95
N ILE A 895 9.25 -18.42 15.68
CA ILE A 895 10.32 -19.29 15.19
C ILE A 895 11.16 -19.73 16.38
N GLU A 896 11.07 -21.00 16.79
CA GLU A 896 11.88 -21.53 17.89
C GLU A 896 13.37 -21.53 17.50
N ARG A 897 14.17 -20.76 18.25
CA ARG A 897 15.63 -20.66 18.10
C ARG A 897 16.40 -21.49 19.14
N GLY A 898 15.68 -22.08 20.08
CA GLY A 898 16.25 -22.91 21.13
C GLY A 898 16.82 -22.08 22.29
N GLU A 899 17.75 -22.67 23.04
CA GLU A 899 18.43 -21.99 24.14
C GLU A 899 19.50 -21.03 23.60
N ILE A 900 19.39 -19.75 23.95
CA ILE A 900 20.31 -18.69 23.54
C ILE A 900 21.25 -18.26 24.68
N MET A 901 20.92 -18.59 25.92
CA MET A 901 21.76 -18.36 27.10
C MET A 901 21.61 -19.56 28.04
N THR A 902 22.71 -20.16 28.48
CA THR A 902 22.69 -21.35 29.36
C THR A 902 22.37 -21.02 30.81
N GLY A 903 22.54 -19.75 31.21
CA GLY A 903 22.55 -19.33 32.61
C GLY A 903 23.78 -19.85 33.35
N ASP A 904 24.04 -19.29 34.54
CA ASP A 904 25.09 -19.73 35.48
C ASP A 904 24.50 -20.14 36.85
N GLY A 905 23.18 -20.34 36.91
CA GLY A 905 22.45 -20.65 38.15
C GLY A 905 21.92 -19.42 38.87
N THR A 906 22.11 -18.20 38.34
CA THR A 906 21.41 -17.01 38.82
C THR A 906 19.89 -17.20 38.67
N PRO A 907 19.10 -16.98 39.74
CA PRO A 907 17.64 -17.09 39.66
C PRO A 907 17.04 -16.19 38.59
N GLY A 908 16.11 -16.71 37.79
CA GLY A 908 15.48 -15.96 36.69
C GLY A 908 14.90 -14.61 37.10
N TYR A 909 14.31 -14.49 38.29
CA TYR A 909 13.76 -13.21 38.76
C TYR A 909 14.80 -12.09 38.91
N GLN A 910 16.10 -12.39 38.91
CA GLN A 910 17.21 -11.43 38.96
C GLN A 910 17.66 -10.95 37.56
N ILE A 911 17.00 -11.41 36.49
CA ILE A 911 17.39 -11.13 35.11
C ILE A 911 16.45 -10.12 34.49
N LEU A 912 17.02 -9.09 33.85
CA LEU A 912 16.33 -8.10 33.06
C LEU A 912 16.91 -8.04 31.64
N PHE A 913 16.16 -7.44 30.72
CA PHE A 913 16.57 -7.19 29.35
C PHE A 913 16.39 -5.71 29.01
N ALA A 914 17.41 -5.08 28.41
CA ALA A 914 17.35 -3.71 27.93
C ALA A 914 18.47 -3.43 26.92
N ASP A 915 18.23 -2.57 25.95
CA ASP A 915 19.27 -2.09 25.03
C ASP A 915 20.10 -1.01 25.74
N LEU A 916 21.36 -1.31 26.05
CA LEU A 916 22.27 -0.39 26.73
C LEU A 916 23.17 0.39 25.78
N ASN A 917 23.32 -0.08 24.54
CA ASN A 917 24.30 0.43 23.60
C ASN A 917 23.67 1.13 22.38
N GLY A 918 22.35 1.06 22.24
CA GLY A 918 21.54 1.72 21.21
C GLY A 918 21.59 1.02 19.86
N ASP A 919 21.89 -0.29 19.84
CA ASP A 919 21.99 -1.07 18.62
C ASP A 919 20.68 -1.79 18.22
N GLY A 920 19.60 -1.52 18.95
CA GLY A 920 18.27 -2.08 18.75
C GLY A 920 18.08 -3.47 19.35
N ARG A 921 19.10 -4.05 19.99
CA ARG A 921 19.02 -5.37 20.61
C ARG A 921 19.11 -5.28 22.11
N VAL A 922 18.34 -6.12 22.79
CA VAL A 922 18.37 -6.17 24.24
C VAL A 922 19.56 -6.96 24.79
N GLU A 923 20.22 -6.41 25.80
CA GLU A 923 21.24 -7.09 26.60
C GLU A 923 20.66 -8.00 27.68
N TYR A 924 21.46 -8.98 28.13
CA TYR A 924 21.13 -9.80 29.30
C TYR A 924 21.75 -9.19 30.56
N LEU A 925 20.91 -8.79 31.52
CA LEU A 925 21.30 -8.05 32.72
C LEU A 925 21.05 -8.88 33.97
N LYS A 926 22.07 -9.05 34.81
CA LYS A 926 21.99 -9.67 36.14
C LYS A 926 21.96 -8.59 37.20
N VAL A 927 20.94 -8.60 38.04
CA VAL A 927 20.79 -7.61 39.11
C VAL A 927 20.95 -8.29 40.47
N ASP A 928 21.82 -7.74 41.31
CA ASP A 928 21.99 -8.19 42.68
C ASP A 928 20.78 -7.76 43.53
N PRO A 929 20.05 -8.71 44.14
CA PRO A 929 18.82 -8.41 44.87
C PRO A 929 19.04 -7.67 46.20
N ASN A 930 20.28 -7.57 46.68
CA ASN A 930 20.63 -6.86 47.91
C ASN A 930 21.12 -5.44 47.61
N THR A 931 21.93 -5.28 46.56
CA THR A 931 22.61 -3.99 46.28
C THR A 931 22.00 -3.21 45.11
N SER A 932 21.16 -3.86 44.28
CA SER A 932 20.74 -3.34 42.97
C SER A 932 21.89 -3.14 41.97
N ALA A 933 23.09 -3.67 42.26
CA ALA A 933 24.19 -3.66 41.30
C ALA A 933 23.83 -4.50 40.07
N VAL A 934 24.27 -4.07 38.89
CA VAL A 934 23.94 -4.72 37.62
C VAL A 934 25.21 -5.15 36.91
N SER A 935 25.26 -6.42 36.52
CA SER A 935 26.25 -6.95 35.58
C SER A 935 25.60 -7.28 34.24
N ALA A 936 26.25 -6.97 33.13
CA ALA A 936 25.68 -7.15 31.80
C ALA A 936 26.43 -8.17 30.94
N TYR A 937 25.71 -8.73 29.97
CA TYR A 937 26.26 -9.47 28.84
C TYR A 937 25.73 -8.81 27.58
N GLN A 938 26.65 -8.30 26.77
CA GLN A 938 26.32 -7.61 25.52
C GLN A 938 25.80 -8.61 24.49
N ASN A 939 24.68 -8.30 23.85
CA ASN A 939 24.16 -9.05 22.72
C ASN A 939 24.89 -8.62 21.44
N ALA A 940 25.39 -9.58 20.66
CA ALA A 940 26.07 -9.31 19.41
C ALA A 940 25.81 -10.40 18.36
N CYS A 941 25.88 -10.02 17.08
CA CYS A 941 25.90 -10.99 15.97
C CYS A 941 27.35 -11.28 15.55
N HIS A 942 27.66 -12.55 15.20
CA HIS A 942 28.79 -12.79 14.31
C HIS A 942 28.44 -12.35 12.88
N SER A 943 29.38 -11.68 12.22
CA SER A 943 29.36 -11.36 10.79
C SER A 943 29.49 -12.59 9.91
#